data_AF-A0A954Q2G8-F1
#
_entry.id   AF-A0A954Q2G8-F1
#
_cell.length_a   1.000
_cell.length_b   1.000
_cell.length_c   1.000
_cell.angle_alpha   90.00
_cell.angle_beta   90.00
_cell.angle_gamma   90.00
#
_symmetry.space_group_name_H-M   'P 1'
#
loop_
_entity.id
_entity.type
_entity.pdbx_description
1 polymer ?
#
loop_
_entity_poly.entity_id
_entity_poly.type
_entity_poly.pdbx_seq_one_letter_code
_entity_poly.pdbx_strand_id
1 'polypeptide(L)'
;MNRSMLLRGTLLLYAVLAANMFMFQDAVPAAPAQGDSSTGSQWAILIGVENYQFASPLAYTVNDVDQLAKTLQERGGVPARNVVRFVDTADDETRKPLQQTLMKELPIWLQKPGPDDRLIVYFSGHGFRSEDGRLYLAPLDCDPQNPAETGLSVAWLRDQLAGCRASLKLLVLDACHAGTEKGDQPDAPATTKSLTANDLGEPFRDLEGVVTLASSTSDQKSQIWAEKRQSLFTYWLNQGLKGHADDNGDGTLDIDELNKYVHHNVSQTAETRFHRAQTPVRIIRSGVSGVPKVLELNPLQLRHLIADMADQIAWSMEARGLKKLGVMQFTTDTQFGETLGGEFGALGRWCAAELENKLIEAGTFEIVDSRELVSQLKANQFTVDQLGSRDALARLSASLDGLPAIVTGTLRHRQNRQITLQSKLKQLDINALAGAAGGSALLNENEWAMLGYSAALKAEDRPRPSAVEPPQTQLIAKLDEQAQEAHPLSDPSFPYRVSIHVNGQERPGVFRGNDYIVPLRKNEVYAIRIQLLGQGATYMRLLVDGLNTLPEKSMEKGIDTFEVAPIVNLDEARGWILDPATSQSVWEVRGFVTEVGAAGKLRRFVVVDDNLSLAARKNFTENLGLITAAFYSPVNSRSGTGVEAVETSENFQQRRGVAPGDLLSVIHIRYTDPSEIPDGQ
;
A
#
# COMPACT_ATOMS: atom_id res chain seq x y z
N MET A 1 34.33 -83.81 14.23
CA MET A 1 35.58 -83.03 14.12
C MET A 1 35.28 -81.72 13.40
N ASN A 2 35.37 -80.62 14.15
CA ASN A 2 35.44 -79.19 13.79
C ASN A 2 34.79 -78.69 12.49
N ARG A 3 33.58 -78.15 12.63
CA ARG A 3 33.06 -77.03 11.82
C ARG A 3 32.53 -75.94 12.77
N SER A 4 33.42 -75.31 13.53
CA SER A 4 33.08 -74.26 14.50
C SER A 4 33.99 -73.02 14.39
N MET A 5 34.52 -72.73 13.20
CA MET A 5 35.24 -71.49 12.91
C MET A 5 35.06 -71.09 11.44
N LEU A 6 33.82 -70.80 11.04
CA LEU A 6 33.57 -69.90 9.89
C LEU A 6 32.14 -69.31 9.92
N LEU A 7 31.54 -69.20 11.12
CA LEU A 7 30.18 -68.71 11.32
C LEU A 7 30.08 -67.78 12.55
N ARG A 8 31.04 -66.86 12.68
CA ARG A 8 30.97 -65.72 13.63
C ARG A 8 31.38 -64.38 13.01
N GLY A 9 31.60 -64.33 11.69
CA GLY A 9 31.89 -63.09 10.96
C GLY A 9 30.74 -62.55 10.09
N THR A 10 29.64 -63.32 9.92
CA THR A 10 28.58 -62.98 8.96
C THR A 10 27.17 -62.93 9.58
N LEU A 11 27.07 -62.93 10.91
CA LEU A 11 25.80 -62.76 11.65
C LEU A 11 25.71 -61.46 12.45
N LEU A 12 26.76 -60.62 12.44
CA LEU A 12 26.72 -59.27 13.04
C LEU A 12 26.55 -58.14 12.01
N LEU A 13 26.39 -58.47 10.72
CA LEU A 13 26.11 -57.48 9.67
C LEU A 13 24.64 -57.50 9.18
N TYR A 14 23.83 -58.49 9.58
CA TYR A 14 22.40 -58.53 9.25
C TYR A 14 21.46 -58.16 10.42
N ALA A 15 21.97 -58.00 11.64
CA ALA A 15 21.18 -57.51 12.78
C ALA A 15 21.23 -55.98 12.97
N VAL A 16 22.08 -55.27 12.21
CA VAL A 16 22.10 -53.78 12.15
C VAL A 16 21.40 -53.25 10.89
N LEU A 17 21.01 -54.12 9.95
CA LEU A 17 20.28 -53.77 8.72
C LEU A 17 18.80 -54.19 8.72
N ALA A 18 18.30 -54.79 9.81
CA ALA A 18 16.89 -55.17 9.97
C ALA A 18 16.22 -54.56 11.22
N ALA A 19 16.82 -53.52 11.81
CA ALA A 19 16.27 -52.76 12.94
C ALA A 19 16.13 -51.25 12.66
N ASN A 20 16.28 -50.82 11.39
CA ASN A 20 15.95 -49.46 10.93
C ASN A 20 14.96 -49.49 9.77
N MET A 21 14.02 -50.44 9.81
CA MET A 21 13.05 -50.63 8.74
C MET A 21 11.69 -50.97 9.35
N PHE A 22 11.20 -50.10 10.23
CA PHE A 22 9.79 -49.92 10.61
C PHE A 22 9.76 -48.78 11.63
N MET A 23 9.47 -47.56 11.17
CA MET A 23 8.92 -46.39 11.89
C MET A 23 9.29 -45.12 11.10
N PHE A 24 8.73 -44.96 9.90
CA PHE A 24 8.40 -43.66 9.29
C PHE A 24 7.32 -43.97 8.25
N GLN A 25 6.17 -44.44 8.74
CA GLN A 25 4.92 -43.99 8.13
C GLN A 25 4.81 -42.54 8.60
N ASP A 26 5.26 -41.61 7.77
CA ASP A 26 4.75 -40.25 7.85
C ASP A 26 3.24 -40.41 7.67
N ALA A 27 2.51 -40.32 8.79
CA ALA A 27 1.11 -40.00 8.72
C ALA A 27 1.06 -38.73 7.88
N VAL A 28 0.55 -38.83 6.66
CA VAL A 28 0.15 -37.67 5.87
C VAL A 28 -0.65 -36.82 6.85
N PRO A 29 -0.15 -35.64 7.25
CA PRO A 29 -0.92 -34.82 8.18
C PRO A 29 -2.26 -34.62 7.50
N ALA A 30 -3.33 -35.03 8.19
CA ALA A 30 -4.67 -34.72 7.74
C ALA A 30 -4.65 -33.23 7.39
N ALA A 31 -5.02 -32.90 6.14
CA ALA A 31 -5.12 -31.53 5.69
C ALA A 31 -5.75 -30.73 6.82
N PRO A 32 -5.15 -29.61 7.26
CA PRO A 32 -5.68 -28.88 8.39
C PRO A 32 -7.14 -28.60 8.07
N ALA A 33 -8.04 -29.18 8.87
CA ALA A 33 -9.41 -28.74 8.88
C ALA A 33 -9.33 -27.22 9.04
N GLN A 34 -9.99 -26.48 8.15
CA GLN A 34 -10.04 -25.03 8.21
C GLN A 34 -10.46 -24.61 9.62
N GLY A 35 -9.47 -24.29 10.44
CA GLY A 35 -9.67 -23.62 11.71
C GLY A 35 -9.70 -22.15 11.39
N ASP A 36 -10.78 -21.49 11.78
CA ASP A 36 -10.75 -20.06 12.05
C ASP A 36 -9.41 -19.73 12.72
N SER A 37 -8.55 -18.97 12.05
CA SER A 37 -7.46 -18.30 12.72
C SER A 37 -8.12 -17.28 13.64
N SER A 38 -8.40 -17.65 14.89
CA SER A 38 -9.03 -16.77 15.87
C SER A 38 -8.03 -15.69 16.29
N THR A 39 -7.76 -14.73 15.42
CA THR A 39 -7.32 -13.41 15.84
C THR A 39 -8.50 -12.83 16.62
N GLY A 40 -8.32 -12.60 17.92
CA GLY A 40 -9.41 -12.04 18.72
C GLY A 40 -9.93 -10.73 18.14
N SER A 41 -11.19 -10.41 18.43
CA SER A 41 -11.84 -9.22 17.90
C SER A 41 -11.15 -7.94 18.37
N GLN A 42 -11.21 -6.92 17.54
CA GLN A 42 -10.68 -5.59 17.84
C GLN A 42 -11.83 -4.69 18.30
N TRP A 43 -11.58 -3.86 19.31
CA TRP A 43 -12.56 -2.96 19.92
C TRP A 43 -11.98 -1.56 20.11
N ALA A 44 -12.86 -0.54 20.10
CA ALA A 44 -12.45 0.83 20.35
C ALA A 44 -13.48 1.61 21.19
N ILE A 45 -12.98 2.31 22.19
CA ILE A 45 -13.70 3.32 22.97
C ILE A 45 -13.00 4.66 22.74
N LEU A 46 -13.68 5.59 22.09
CA LEU A 46 -13.09 6.86 21.68
C LEU A 46 -13.86 8.01 22.36
N ILE A 47 -13.17 8.83 23.14
CA ILE A 47 -13.74 9.92 23.92
C ILE A 47 -13.07 11.22 23.50
N GLY A 48 -13.86 12.20 23.06
CA GLY A 48 -13.39 13.52 22.66
C GLY A 48 -14.29 14.58 23.29
N VAL A 49 -13.69 15.57 23.94
CA VAL A 49 -14.43 16.60 24.67
C VAL A 49 -13.95 17.98 24.23
N GLU A 50 -14.79 18.67 23.46
CA GLU A 50 -14.47 19.94 22.79
C GLU A 50 -15.08 21.14 23.51
N ASN A 51 -16.41 21.22 23.61
CA ASN A 51 -17.13 22.41 24.11
C ASN A 51 -17.53 22.29 25.59
N TYR A 52 -16.55 22.31 26.50
CA TYR A 52 -16.77 22.22 27.94
C TYR A 52 -17.79 23.26 28.47
N GLN A 53 -18.59 22.85 29.46
CA GLN A 53 -19.58 23.72 30.10
C GLN A 53 -18.94 24.73 31.06
N PHE A 54 -17.86 24.33 31.76
CA PHE A 54 -17.22 25.11 32.82
C PHE A 54 -15.71 25.35 32.61
N ALA A 55 -15.14 24.82 31.53
CA ALA A 55 -13.73 24.98 31.16
C ALA A 55 -13.61 25.59 29.76
N SER A 56 -12.41 25.99 29.38
CA SER A 56 -12.14 26.48 28.03
C SER A 56 -12.34 25.37 26.99
N PRO A 57 -12.83 25.70 25.78
CA PRO A 57 -13.02 24.70 24.74
C PRO A 57 -11.69 24.25 24.11
N LEU A 58 -11.65 23.01 23.61
CA LEU A 58 -10.52 22.44 22.88
C LEU A 58 -10.89 22.15 21.43
N ALA A 59 -10.28 22.87 20.49
CA ALA A 59 -10.58 22.70 19.07
C ALA A 59 -10.22 21.30 18.56
N TYR A 60 -11.11 20.75 17.73
CA TYR A 60 -10.93 19.54 16.92
C TYR A 60 -10.90 18.20 17.66
N THR A 61 -11.18 18.13 18.96
CA THR A 61 -11.21 16.83 19.67
C THR A 61 -12.33 15.92 19.15
N VAL A 62 -13.43 16.51 18.67
CA VAL A 62 -14.50 15.78 17.98
C VAL A 62 -13.99 15.20 16.67
N ASN A 63 -13.33 16.02 15.85
CA ASN A 63 -12.79 15.59 14.57
C ASN A 63 -11.68 14.54 14.74
N ASP A 64 -10.87 14.65 15.80
CA ASP A 64 -9.87 13.64 16.17
C ASP A 64 -10.53 12.26 16.39
N VAL A 65 -11.63 12.22 17.15
CA VAL A 65 -12.43 11.00 17.36
C VAL A 65 -13.08 10.52 16.06
N ASP A 66 -13.60 11.43 15.22
CA ASP A 66 -14.16 11.09 13.90
C ASP A 66 -13.14 10.38 13.01
N GLN A 67 -11.97 11.00 12.86
CA GLN A 67 -10.91 10.48 11.99
C GLN A 67 -10.36 9.15 12.51
N LEU A 68 -10.14 9.01 13.82
CA LEU A 68 -9.72 7.74 14.41
C LEU A 68 -10.78 6.65 14.24
N ALA A 69 -12.05 6.94 14.49
CA ALA A 69 -13.13 5.97 14.31
C ALA A 69 -13.18 5.47 12.86
N LYS A 70 -13.08 6.39 11.91
CA LYS A 70 -13.05 6.07 10.48
C LYS A 70 -11.85 5.20 10.13
N THR A 71 -10.64 5.58 10.55
CA THR A 71 -9.41 4.81 10.29
C THR A 71 -9.47 3.43 10.92
N LEU A 72 -9.93 3.30 12.16
CA LEU A 72 -10.03 2.00 12.83
C LEU A 72 -11.02 1.07 12.11
N GLN A 73 -12.12 1.60 11.58
CA GLN A 73 -13.10 0.82 10.83
C GLN A 73 -12.60 0.45 9.42
N GLU A 74 -12.06 1.42 8.69
CA GLU A 74 -11.67 1.23 7.29
C GLU A 74 -10.31 0.53 7.16
N ARG A 75 -9.35 0.90 8.00
CA ARG A 75 -7.96 0.41 7.96
C ARG A 75 -7.61 -0.53 9.10
N GLY A 76 -8.11 -0.31 10.30
CA GLY A 76 -7.79 -1.15 11.47
C GLY A 76 -8.61 -2.44 11.57
N GLY A 77 -9.53 -2.72 10.65
CA GLY A 77 -10.37 -3.93 10.70
C GLY A 77 -11.32 -4.00 11.89
N VAL A 78 -11.56 -2.88 12.59
CA VAL A 78 -12.46 -2.84 13.76
C VAL A 78 -13.91 -2.79 13.26
N PRO A 79 -14.76 -3.80 13.54
CA PRO A 79 -16.15 -3.77 13.11
C PRO A 79 -16.86 -2.54 13.68
N ALA A 80 -17.74 -1.89 12.90
CA ALA A 80 -18.44 -0.68 13.36
C ALA A 80 -19.18 -0.88 14.69
N ARG A 81 -19.75 -2.07 14.93
CA ARG A 81 -20.42 -2.45 16.18
C ARG A 81 -19.48 -2.53 17.42
N ASN A 82 -18.17 -2.64 17.19
CA ASN A 82 -17.13 -2.72 18.21
C ASN A 82 -16.47 -1.35 18.48
N VAL A 83 -16.90 -0.29 17.79
CA VAL A 83 -16.45 1.09 18.02
C VAL A 83 -17.56 1.86 18.74
N VAL A 84 -17.24 2.44 19.89
CA VAL A 84 -18.11 3.43 20.55
C VAL A 84 -17.40 4.76 20.61
N ARG A 85 -18.18 5.82 20.40
CA ARG A 85 -17.72 7.20 20.43
C ARG A 85 -18.49 7.98 21.47
N PHE A 86 -17.78 8.78 22.24
CA PHE A 86 -18.34 9.76 23.15
C PHE A 86 -17.85 11.15 22.73
N VAL A 87 -18.73 11.94 22.13
CA VAL A 87 -18.45 13.30 21.65
C VAL A 87 -19.61 14.23 22.00
N ASP A 88 -19.31 15.49 22.27
CA ASP A 88 -20.29 16.51 22.67
C ASP A 88 -21.30 16.86 21.56
N THR A 89 -20.92 16.66 20.30
CA THR A 89 -21.79 16.80 19.12
C THR A 89 -22.71 15.61 18.85
N ALA A 90 -22.68 14.56 19.68
CA ALA A 90 -23.54 13.40 19.47
C ALA A 90 -25.02 13.75 19.71
N ASP A 91 -25.89 13.30 18.78
CA ASP A 91 -27.34 13.45 18.91
C ASP A 91 -27.93 12.62 20.06
N ASP A 92 -27.32 11.45 20.33
CA ASP A 92 -27.69 10.56 21.44
C ASP A 92 -27.02 11.01 22.73
N GLU A 93 -27.81 11.39 23.73
CA GLU A 93 -27.35 11.79 25.07
C GLU A 93 -26.50 10.71 25.77
N THR A 94 -26.72 9.42 25.45
CA THR A 94 -25.89 8.31 25.97
C THR A 94 -24.52 8.20 25.30
N ARG A 95 -24.26 9.07 24.32
CA ARG A 95 -22.98 9.22 23.61
C ARG A 95 -22.36 10.60 23.84
N LYS A 96 -22.95 11.44 24.69
CA LYS A 96 -22.25 12.65 25.17
C LYS A 96 -21.29 12.29 26.31
N PRO A 97 -20.08 12.87 26.35
CA PRO A 97 -19.07 12.56 27.35
C PRO A 97 -19.36 13.29 28.68
N LEU A 98 -20.58 13.18 29.21
CA LEU A 98 -20.93 13.64 30.54
C LEU A 98 -20.41 12.66 31.59
N GLN A 99 -20.06 13.13 32.78
CA GLN A 99 -19.49 12.28 33.84
C GLN A 99 -20.40 11.08 34.14
N GLN A 100 -21.70 11.33 34.35
CA GLN A 100 -22.67 10.28 34.64
C GLN A 100 -22.81 9.27 33.49
N THR A 101 -22.79 9.76 32.24
CA THR A 101 -22.85 8.90 31.04
C THR A 101 -21.61 8.01 30.96
N LEU A 102 -20.42 8.57 31.12
CA LEU A 102 -19.15 7.82 31.07
C LEU A 102 -19.06 6.78 32.19
N MET A 103 -19.43 7.14 33.43
CA MET A 103 -19.44 6.21 34.56
C MET A 103 -20.42 5.05 34.37
N LYS A 104 -21.51 5.26 33.63
CA LYS A 104 -22.51 4.22 33.32
C LYS A 104 -22.09 3.35 32.13
N GLU A 105 -21.66 3.97 31.03
CA GLU A 105 -21.49 3.28 29.74
C GLU A 105 -20.11 2.63 29.60
N LEU A 106 -19.03 3.22 30.14
CA LEU A 106 -17.69 2.65 30.01
C LEU A 106 -17.58 1.24 30.60
N PRO A 107 -18.10 0.94 31.82
CA PRO A 107 -18.05 -0.42 32.35
C PRO A 107 -18.75 -1.44 31.46
N ILE A 108 -19.86 -1.06 30.81
CA ILE A 108 -20.62 -1.93 29.90
C ILE A 108 -19.77 -2.27 28.68
N TRP A 109 -19.10 -1.27 28.08
CA TRP A 109 -18.24 -1.48 26.93
C TRP A 109 -16.97 -2.26 27.26
N LEU A 110 -16.35 -2.00 28.41
CA LEU A 110 -15.14 -2.67 28.87
C LEU A 110 -15.34 -4.16 29.21
N GLN A 111 -16.59 -4.59 29.41
CA GLN A 111 -16.94 -6.00 29.63
C GLN A 111 -17.17 -6.81 28.34
N LYS A 112 -17.29 -6.15 27.17
CA LYS A 112 -17.57 -6.83 25.90
C LYS A 112 -16.36 -7.59 25.31
N PRO A 113 -15.12 -7.07 25.34
CA PRO A 113 -13.97 -7.77 24.79
C PRO A 113 -13.68 -9.09 25.53
N GLY A 114 -13.39 -10.14 24.79
CA GLY A 114 -12.96 -11.45 25.30
C GLY A 114 -11.45 -11.53 25.61
N PRO A 115 -10.96 -12.67 26.13
CA PRO A 115 -9.55 -12.90 26.46
C PRO A 115 -8.57 -12.70 25.30
N ASP A 116 -8.95 -13.08 24.08
CA ASP A 116 -8.08 -12.98 22.91
C ASP A 116 -8.21 -11.63 22.18
N ASP A 117 -9.18 -10.81 22.60
CA ASP A 117 -9.51 -9.54 21.97
C ASP A 117 -8.48 -8.44 22.32
N ARG A 118 -8.48 -7.40 21.50
CA ARG A 118 -7.67 -6.18 21.68
C ARG A 118 -8.61 -4.99 21.82
N LEU A 119 -8.24 -4.03 22.67
CA LEU A 119 -9.02 -2.81 22.92
C LEU A 119 -8.16 -1.57 22.77
N ILE A 120 -8.65 -0.58 22.04
CA ILE A 120 -8.11 0.78 22.04
C ILE A 120 -9.04 1.66 22.88
N VAL A 121 -8.50 2.36 23.87
CA VAL A 121 -9.21 3.41 24.61
C VAL A 121 -8.51 4.72 24.34
N TYR A 122 -9.19 5.66 23.68
CA TYR A 122 -8.65 6.97 23.33
C TYR A 122 -9.41 8.06 24.08
N PHE A 123 -8.67 8.99 24.69
CA PHE A 123 -9.22 10.18 25.31
C PHE A 123 -8.51 11.43 24.78
N SER A 124 -9.29 12.40 24.30
CA SER A 124 -8.83 13.74 23.94
C SER A 124 -9.61 14.80 24.69
N GLY A 125 -8.91 15.59 25.51
CA GLY A 125 -9.56 16.52 26.42
C GLY A 125 -8.63 17.14 27.47
N HIS A 126 -9.22 17.76 28.48
CA HIS A 126 -8.51 18.29 29.63
C HIS A 126 -8.29 17.22 30.69
N GLY A 127 -7.22 17.41 31.47
CA GLY A 127 -7.00 16.69 32.71
C GLY A 127 -6.81 17.68 33.86
N PHE A 128 -7.21 17.25 35.06
CA PHE A 128 -7.12 18.04 36.28
C PHE A 128 -6.46 17.25 37.41
N ARG A 129 -5.81 18.00 38.30
CA ARG A 129 -5.31 17.50 39.59
C ARG A 129 -6.05 18.22 40.69
N SER A 130 -6.72 17.48 41.56
CA SER A 130 -7.34 18.05 42.77
C SER A 130 -6.29 18.48 43.79
N GLU A 131 -6.71 19.25 44.80
CA GLU A 131 -5.83 19.74 45.87
C GLU A 131 -5.12 18.61 46.63
N ASP A 132 -5.76 17.46 46.78
CA ASP A 132 -5.20 16.25 47.42
C ASP A 132 -4.33 15.40 46.47
N GLY A 133 -4.05 15.89 45.27
CA GLY A 133 -3.12 15.30 44.31
C GLY A 133 -3.71 14.20 43.42
N ARG A 134 -5.00 13.86 43.56
CA ARG A 134 -5.69 12.88 42.71
C ARG A 134 -5.88 13.42 41.28
N LEU A 135 -5.89 12.50 40.31
CA LEU A 135 -5.93 12.80 38.88
C LEU A 135 -7.29 12.48 38.28
N TYR A 136 -7.76 13.38 37.40
CA TYR A 136 -9.05 13.28 36.73
C TYR A 136 -8.91 13.63 35.26
N LEU A 137 -9.58 12.86 34.40
CA LEU A 137 -9.90 13.27 33.03
C LEU A 137 -11.18 14.11 33.09
N ALA A 138 -11.31 15.13 32.26
CA ALA A 138 -12.45 16.05 32.29
C ALA A 138 -13.58 15.60 31.36
N PRO A 139 -14.77 15.24 31.88
CA PRO A 139 -15.98 15.14 31.09
C PRO A 139 -16.47 16.52 30.62
N LEU A 140 -17.49 16.54 29.77
CA LEU A 140 -18.10 17.76 29.21
C LEU A 140 -18.61 18.74 30.29
N ASP A 141 -19.09 18.19 31.40
CA ASP A 141 -19.65 18.87 32.57
C ASP A 141 -18.66 18.99 33.75
N CYS A 142 -17.36 18.76 33.52
CA CYS A 142 -16.34 18.91 34.55
C CYS A 142 -16.20 20.37 34.98
N ASP A 143 -16.29 20.64 36.29
CA ASP A 143 -15.90 21.91 36.89
C ASP A 143 -14.41 21.85 37.29
N PRO A 144 -13.54 22.68 36.69
CA PRO A 144 -12.11 22.76 37.05
C PRO A 144 -11.85 23.09 38.51
N GLN A 145 -12.79 23.74 39.21
CA GLN A 145 -12.68 24.06 40.63
C GLN A 145 -13.08 22.90 41.54
N ASN A 146 -13.82 21.93 41.01
CA ASN A 146 -14.27 20.76 41.75
C ASN A 146 -14.11 19.45 40.95
N PRO A 147 -12.88 19.13 40.48
CA PRO A 147 -12.64 17.94 39.67
C PRO A 147 -12.83 16.64 40.47
N ALA A 148 -12.79 16.69 41.80
CA ALA A 148 -13.00 15.53 42.66
C ALA A 148 -14.44 14.99 42.59
N GLU A 149 -15.43 15.88 42.42
CA GLU A 149 -16.84 15.50 42.31
C GLU A 149 -17.32 15.39 40.86
N THR A 150 -16.79 16.23 39.96
CA THR A 150 -17.29 16.34 38.58
C THR A 150 -16.38 15.71 37.52
N GLY A 151 -15.14 15.36 37.87
CA GLY A 151 -14.17 14.74 36.97
C GLY A 151 -14.30 13.22 36.91
N LEU A 152 -13.72 12.61 35.87
CA LEU A 152 -13.59 11.15 35.75
C LEU A 152 -12.26 10.71 36.37
N SER A 153 -12.32 10.04 37.52
CA SER A 153 -11.10 9.63 38.24
C SER A 153 -10.23 8.68 37.41
N VAL A 154 -8.94 9.02 37.27
CA VAL A 154 -7.94 8.15 36.62
C VAL A 154 -7.78 6.82 37.36
N ALA A 155 -7.84 6.85 38.70
CA ALA A 155 -7.78 5.63 39.51
C ALA A 155 -8.98 4.70 39.22
N TRP A 156 -10.18 5.28 39.10
CA TRP A 156 -11.38 4.53 38.71
C TRP A 156 -11.23 3.93 37.30
N LEU A 157 -10.77 4.70 36.32
CA LEU A 157 -10.55 4.20 34.96
C LEU A 157 -9.53 3.07 34.93
N ARG A 158 -8.45 3.18 35.72
CA ARG A 158 -7.45 2.14 35.92
C ARG A 158 -8.07 0.85 36.47
N ASP A 159 -8.97 0.94 37.45
CA ASP A 159 -9.69 -0.24 37.97
C ASP A 159 -10.63 -0.85 36.92
N GLN A 160 -11.32 -0.02 36.12
CA GLN A 160 -12.16 -0.52 35.03
C GLN A 160 -11.34 -1.24 33.95
N LEU A 161 -10.18 -0.68 33.57
CA LEU A 161 -9.26 -1.34 32.66
C LEU A 161 -8.70 -2.63 33.26
N ALA A 162 -8.38 -2.66 34.56
CA ALA A 162 -7.95 -3.89 35.23
C ALA A 162 -8.97 -5.02 35.11
N GLY A 163 -10.27 -4.70 35.17
CA GLY A 163 -11.36 -5.66 35.00
C GLY A 163 -11.67 -6.09 33.56
N CYS A 164 -11.14 -5.39 32.55
CA CYS A 164 -11.35 -5.73 31.15
C CYS A 164 -10.54 -6.96 30.74
N ARG A 165 -11.19 -7.93 30.08
CA ARG A 165 -10.63 -9.24 29.74
C ARG A 165 -9.74 -9.24 28.50
N ALA A 166 -9.74 -8.17 27.68
CA ALA A 166 -8.88 -8.07 26.51
C ALA A 166 -7.41 -8.35 26.88
N SER A 167 -6.74 -9.18 26.07
CA SER A 167 -5.31 -9.51 26.24
C SER A 167 -4.42 -8.28 26.15
N LEU A 168 -4.81 -7.32 25.30
CA LEU A 168 -4.14 -6.05 25.11
C LEU A 168 -5.15 -4.90 25.18
N LYS A 169 -4.84 -3.89 26.00
CA LYS A 169 -5.49 -2.58 25.99
C LYS A 169 -4.48 -1.49 25.69
N LEU A 170 -4.62 -0.84 24.54
CA LEU A 170 -3.88 0.36 24.20
C LEU A 170 -4.67 1.57 24.72
N LEU A 171 -4.18 2.20 25.78
CA LEU A 171 -4.71 3.46 26.29
C LEU A 171 -3.97 4.61 25.61
N VAL A 172 -4.70 5.52 24.99
CA VAL A 172 -4.15 6.71 24.33
C VAL A 172 -4.70 7.95 25.00
N LEU A 173 -3.80 8.79 25.51
CA LEU A 173 -4.12 10.02 26.23
C LEU A 173 -3.59 11.22 25.46
N ASP A 174 -4.47 11.90 24.73
CA ASP A 174 -4.17 13.21 24.12
C ASP A 174 -4.76 14.33 24.97
N ALA A 175 -4.12 14.57 26.10
CA ALA A 175 -4.62 15.53 27.07
C ALA A 175 -3.77 16.81 27.06
N CYS A 176 -4.43 17.96 26.86
CA CYS A 176 -3.81 19.26 27.07
C CYS A 176 -4.12 19.77 28.47
N HIS A 177 -3.08 20.31 29.11
CA HIS A 177 -3.11 20.89 30.45
C HIS A 177 -4.30 21.82 30.70
N ALA A 178 -4.95 21.69 31.86
CA ALA A 178 -5.82 22.71 32.43
C ALA A 178 -5.37 23.03 33.86
N GLY A 179 -4.34 23.88 33.97
CA GLY A 179 -3.80 24.34 35.24
C GLY A 179 -3.07 25.67 35.11
N THR A 180 -3.66 26.58 34.32
CA THR A 180 -3.74 28.04 34.48
C THR A 180 -3.96 28.67 33.11
N GLU A 181 -5.20 28.69 32.63
CA GLU A 181 -5.63 29.75 31.71
C GLU A 181 -6.04 30.97 32.53
N LYS A 182 -5.08 31.54 33.26
CA LYS A 182 -5.07 32.98 33.50
C LYS A 182 -4.10 33.54 32.48
N GLY A 183 -4.63 34.13 31.41
CA GLY A 183 -3.84 34.70 30.34
C GLY A 183 -2.83 35.73 30.85
N ASP A 184 -1.71 35.84 30.13
CA ASP A 184 -0.86 37.04 30.00
C ASP A 184 -0.62 37.93 31.25
N GLN A 185 -0.62 37.37 32.46
CA GLN A 185 -0.17 38.08 33.66
C GLN A 185 1.21 37.56 34.10
N PRO A 186 2.26 38.38 34.01
CA PRO A 186 3.63 37.98 34.31
C PRO A 186 3.92 37.67 35.81
N ASP A 187 2.93 37.79 36.71
CA ASP A 187 3.14 37.74 38.18
C ASP A 187 2.28 36.68 38.93
N ALA A 188 1.79 35.62 38.26
CA ALA A 188 1.12 34.52 38.96
C ALA A 188 2.14 33.60 39.69
N PRO A 189 1.95 33.26 40.98
CA PRO A 189 2.91 32.47 41.75
C PRO A 189 3.05 31.04 41.21
N ALA A 190 4.29 30.65 40.90
CA ALA A 190 4.71 29.36 40.33
C ALA A 190 4.54 28.16 41.28
N THR A 191 3.32 27.86 41.74
CA THR A 191 3.07 26.85 42.78
C THR A 191 2.24 25.63 42.34
N THR A 192 1.60 25.66 41.17
CA THR A 192 0.95 24.47 40.58
C THR A 192 1.86 23.84 39.54
N LYS A 193 2.47 22.69 39.86
CA LYS A 193 3.15 21.86 38.85
C LYS A 193 2.16 21.52 37.74
N SER A 194 2.53 21.82 36.50
CA SER A 194 1.71 21.57 35.32
C SER A 194 1.38 20.08 35.20
N LEU A 195 0.10 19.74 35.09
CA LEU A 195 -0.34 18.37 34.77
C LEU A 195 -0.18 18.09 33.27
N THR A 196 0.38 16.94 32.92
CA THR A 196 0.63 16.51 31.53
C THR A 196 -0.01 15.17 31.19
N ALA A 197 0.00 14.81 29.90
CA ALA A 197 -0.45 13.50 29.44
C ALA A 197 0.36 12.36 30.08
N ASN A 198 1.68 12.53 30.26
CA ASN A 198 2.50 11.54 30.98
C ASN A 198 2.01 11.32 32.42
N ASP A 199 1.73 12.39 33.17
CA ASP A 199 1.25 12.28 34.55
C ASP A 199 -0.08 11.51 34.66
N LEU A 200 -0.96 11.70 33.68
CA LEU A 200 -2.23 10.97 33.58
C LEU A 200 -2.03 9.49 33.23
N GLY A 201 -0.96 9.17 32.50
CA GLY A 201 -0.61 7.81 32.09
C GLY A 201 0.19 7.01 33.13
N GLU A 202 0.98 7.67 33.98
CA GLU A 202 1.81 7.00 35.00
C GLU A 202 1.06 5.99 35.89
N PRO A 203 -0.18 6.25 36.34
CA PRO A 203 -0.93 5.28 37.14
C PRO A 203 -1.15 3.93 36.44
N PHE A 204 -1.09 3.86 35.12
CA PHE A 204 -1.30 2.64 34.33
C PHE A 204 -0.02 1.83 34.09
N ARG A 205 1.16 2.35 34.47
CA ARG A 205 2.48 1.74 34.17
C ARG A 205 2.57 0.26 34.50
N ASP A 206 2.10 -0.15 35.68
CA ASP A 206 2.21 -1.53 36.14
C ASP A 206 0.93 -2.35 35.94
N LEU A 207 -0.02 -1.84 35.14
CA LEU A 207 -1.27 -2.53 34.86
C LEU A 207 -1.08 -3.60 33.79
N GLU A 208 -1.42 -4.84 34.12
CA GLU A 208 -1.25 -5.98 33.22
C GLU A 208 -2.11 -5.86 31.95
N GLY A 209 -1.49 -6.19 30.81
CA GLY A 209 -2.13 -6.10 29.49
C GLY A 209 -2.39 -4.67 29.02
N VAL A 210 -1.87 -3.63 29.69
CA VAL A 210 -2.06 -2.22 29.30
C VAL A 210 -0.77 -1.61 28.79
N VAL A 211 -0.86 -0.95 27.65
CA VAL A 211 0.16 -0.07 27.10
C VAL A 211 -0.45 1.33 27.00
N THR A 212 0.24 2.35 27.48
CA THR A 212 -0.22 3.73 27.35
C THR A 212 0.66 4.53 26.39
N LEU A 213 0.05 5.22 25.44
CA LEU A 213 0.67 6.29 24.65
C LEU A 213 0.09 7.63 25.09
N ALA A 214 0.96 8.54 25.53
CA ALA A 214 0.56 9.89 25.95
C ALA A 214 1.17 10.94 25.02
N SER A 215 0.43 12.02 24.76
CA SER A 215 0.78 12.98 23.71
C SER A 215 1.99 13.88 24.02
N SER A 216 2.41 13.99 25.28
CA SER A 216 3.57 14.81 25.69
C SER A 216 4.23 14.36 26.99
N THR A 217 5.50 14.75 27.18
CA THR A 217 6.25 14.66 28.45
C THR A 217 5.79 15.70 29.48
N SER A 218 6.30 15.59 30.72
CA SER A 218 5.92 16.40 31.89
C SER A 218 6.14 17.92 31.79
N ASP A 219 6.86 18.38 30.77
CA ASP A 219 7.25 19.78 30.55
C ASP A 219 6.66 20.39 29.27
N GLN A 220 5.88 19.63 28.49
CA GLN A 220 5.47 19.99 27.13
C GLN A 220 3.95 20.00 26.96
N LYS A 221 3.43 20.93 26.15
CA LYS A 221 1.99 21.05 25.83
C LYS A 221 1.66 20.26 24.56
N SER A 222 0.48 19.61 24.54
CA SER A 222 -0.09 19.09 23.29
C SER A 222 -0.54 20.24 22.39
N GLN A 223 -0.29 20.14 21.09
CA GLN A 223 -0.45 21.22 20.13
C GLN A 223 -1.61 20.96 19.16
N ILE A 224 -2.28 22.02 18.73
CA ILE A 224 -3.34 21.97 17.72
C ILE A 224 -2.76 22.28 16.34
N TRP A 225 -3.09 21.44 15.36
CA TRP A 225 -2.71 21.63 13.97
C TRP A 225 -3.90 22.06 13.13
N ALA A 226 -4.10 23.38 13.02
CA ALA A 226 -5.27 23.98 12.37
C ALA A 226 -5.42 23.57 10.89
N GLU A 227 -4.33 23.49 10.13
CA GLU A 227 -4.38 23.09 8.71
C GLU A 227 -4.81 21.64 8.51
N LYS A 228 -4.53 20.77 9.49
CA LYS A 228 -5.02 19.39 9.50
C LYS A 228 -6.34 19.22 10.25
N ARG A 229 -6.83 20.27 10.92
CA ARG A 229 -8.04 20.28 11.76
C ARG A 229 -8.03 19.15 12.79
N GLN A 230 -6.88 18.90 13.39
CA GLN A 230 -6.64 17.82 14.35
C GLN A 230 -5.62 18.31 15.38
N SER A 231 -5.52 17.63 16.53
CA SER A 231 -4.32 17.76 17.35
C SER A 231 -3.10 17.19 16.62
N LEU A 232 -1.91 17.70 16.92
CA LEU A 232 -0.67 17.24 16.30
C LEU A 232 -0.42 15.75 16.58
N PHE A 233 -0.63 15.34 17.83
CA PHE A 233 -0.43 13.95 18.23
C PHE A 233 -1.45 13.03 17.56
N THR A 234 -2.73 13.37 17.60
CA THR A 234 -3.77 12.51 17.01
C THR A 234 -3.68 12.44 15.51
N TYR A 235 -3.28 13.52 14.82
CA TYR A 235 -2.99 13.46 13.40
C TYR A 235 -1.97 12.36 13.08
N TRP A 236 -0.82 12.36 13.75
CA TRP A 236 0.25 11.38 13.49
C TRP A 236 -0.09 9.97 13.96
N LEU A 237 -0.80 9.84 15.08
CA LEU A 237 -1.39 8.57 15.49
C LEU A 237 -2.28 8.00 14.39
N ASN A 238 -3.18 8.83 13.85
CA ASN A 238 -4.10 8.43 12.80
C ASN A 238 -3.37 8.00 11.52
N GLN A 239 -2.31 8.72 11.11
CA GLN A 239 -1.48 8.31 9.97
C GLN A 239 -0.75 6.99 10.21
N GLY A 240 -0.26 6.74 11.44
CA GLY A 240 0.34 5.46 11.81
C GLY A 240 -0.66 4.31 11.72
N LEU A 241 -1.87 4.50 12.26
CA LEU A 241 -2.95 3.50 12.25
C LEU A 241 -3.55 3.23 10.85
N LYS A 242 -3.32 4.12 9.87
CA LYS A 242 -3.62 3.85 8.46
C LYS A 242 -2.66 2.84 7.81
N GLY A 243 -1.53 2.54 8.46
CA GLY A 243 -0.53 1.60 7.99
C GLY A 243 0.81 2.22 7.61
N HIS A 244 1.00 3.54 7.71
CA HIS A 244 2.30 4.15 7.44
C HIS A 244 3.36 3.83 8.51
N ALA A 245 2.92 3.34 9.67
CA ALA A 245 3.81 2.86 10.73
C ALA A 245 4.26 1.40 10.52
N ASP A 246 3.66 0.65 9.59
CA ASP A 246 4.02 -0.73 9.23
C ASP A 246 5.37 -0.73 8.44
N ASP A 247 6.46 -0.59 9.20
CA ASP A 247 7.83 -0.45 8.68
C ASP A 247 8.32 -1.78 8.10
N ASN A 248 7.85 -2.90 8.64
CA ASN A 248 8.21 -4.24 8.16
C ASN A 248 7.34 -4.72 6.98
N GLY A 249 6.17 -4.13 6.77
CA GLY A 249 5.27 -4.40 5.64
C GLY A 249 4.48 -5.70 5.74
N ASP A 250 4.32 -6.25 6.95
CA ASP A 250 3.66 -7.54 7.19
C ASP A 250 2.13 -7.43 7.34
N GLY A 251 1.58 -6.21 7.27
CA GLY A 251 0.15 -5.94 7.38
C GLY A 251 -0.39 -5.99 8.81
N THR A 252 0.46 -6.24 9.80
CA THR A 252 0.18 -6.07 11.22
C THR A 252 0.85 -4.79 11.70
N LEU A 253 0.16 -4.00 12.52
CA LEU A 253 0.80 -2.89 13.22
C LEU A 253 1.07 -3.26 14.67
N ASP A 254 2.33 -3.26 15.07
CA ASP A 254 2.72 -3.48 16.46
C ASP A 254 2.98 -2.18 17.24
N ILE A 255 3.16 -2.30 18.56
CA ILE A 255 3.34 -1.13 19.43
C ILE A 255 4.70 -0.44 19.31
N ASP A 256 5.76 -1.16 18.91
CA ASP A 256 7.08 -0.58 18.70
C ASP A 256 7.07 0.26 17.42
N GLU A 257 6.51 -0.29 16.35
CA GLU A 257 6.28 0.38 15.07
C GLU A 257 5.43 1.64 15.24
N LEU A 258 4.25 1.52 15.85
CA LEU A 258 3.35 2.64 16.07
C LEU A 258 4.02 3.73 16.94
N ASN A 259 4.65 3.34 18.05
CA ASN A 259 5.31 4.31 18.92
C ASN A 259 6.49 5.00 18.22
N LYS A 260 7.33 4.26 17.51
CA LYS A 260 8.47 4.80 16.75
C LYS A 260 7.99 5.82 15.72
N TYR A 261 6.95 5.48 14.95
CA TYR A 261 6.37 6.36 13.94
C TYR A 261 5.76 7.62 14.56
N VAL A 262 4.91 7.48 15.57
CA VAL A 262 4.24 8.62 16.21
C VAL A 262 5.24 9.53 16.92
N HIS A 263 6.18 8.96 17.69
CA HIS A 263 7.22 9.73 18.37
C HIS A 263 8.06 10.52 17.36
N HIS A 264 8.54 9.88 16.29
CA HIS A 264 9.36 10.55 15.29
C HIS A 264 8.63 11.74 14.64
N ASN A 265 7.42 11.49 14.11
CA ASN A 265 6.72 12.50 13.33
C ASN A 265 6.14 13.63 14.20
N VAL A 266 5.67 13.34 15.42
CA VAL A 266 5.20 14.39 16.35
C VAL A 266 6.38 15.29 16.75
N SER A 267 7.48 14.71 17.24
CA SER A 267 8.64 15.53 17.67
C SER A 267 9.23 16.34 16.54
N GLN A 268 9.35 15.75 15.35
CA GLN A 268 9.83 16.47 14.18
C GLN A 268 8.90 17.62 13.78
N THR A 269 7.59 17.37 13.68
CA THR A 269 6.63 18.41 13.28
C THR A 269 6.56 19.53 14.32
N ALA A 270 6.60 19.17 15.60
CA ALA A 270 6.60 20.09 16.72
C ALA A 270 7.78 21.07 16.63
N GLU A 271 8.98 20.55 16.33
CA GLU A 271 10.20 21.35 16.16
C GLU A 271 10.20 22.20 14.88
N THR A 272 9.90 21.60 13.72
CA THR A 272 10.05 22.27 12.43
C THR A 272 8.92 23.23 12.09
N ARG A 273 7.69 22.93 12.51
CA ARG A 273 6.49 23.72 12.18
C ARG A 273 6.07 24.66 13.30
N PHE A 274 6.04 24.16 14.53
CA PHE A 274 5.51 24.91 15.67
C PHE A 274 6.59 25.57 16.52
N HIS A 275 7.86 25.22 16.31
CA HIS A 275 9.01 25.69 17.08
C HIS A 275 8.81 25.52 18.59
N ARG A 276 8.13 24.42 18.98
CA ARG A 276 7.81 24.07 20.35
C ARG A 276 7.88 22.56 20.50
N ALA A 277 8.59 22.08 21.53
CA ALA A 277 8.74 20.65 21.74
C ALA A 277 7.41 19.99 22.12
N GLN A 278 7.13 18.84 21.49
CA GLN A 278 6.12 17.88 21.90
C GLN A 278 6.68 16.48 21.66
N THR A 279 6.79 15.69 22.71
CA THR A 279 7.47 14.40 22.71
C THR A 279 6.50 13.36 23.25
N PRO A 280 5.93 12.50 22.39
CA PRO A 280 5.07 11.42 22.83
C PRO A 280 5.82 10.47 23.77
N VAL A 281 5.08 9.91 24.73
CA VAL A 281 5.64 8.97 25.70
C VAL A 281 4.91 7.65 25.63
N ARG A 282 5.67 6.57 25.70
CA ARG A 282 5.15 5.22 25.89
C ARG A 282 5.38 4.79 27.32
N ILE A 283 4.30 4.43 28.00
CA ILE A 283 4.31 3.94 29.38
C ILE A 283 3.86 2.49 29.35
N ILE A 284 4.76 1.61 29.80
CA ILE A 284 4.58 0.17 29.84
C ILE A 284 5.16 -0.40 31.13
N ARG A 285 4.67 -1.58 31.51
CA ARG A 285 5.21 -2.34 32.63
C ARG A 285 6.65 -2.77 32.33
N SER A 286 7.51 -2.68 33.34
CA SER A 286 8.89 -3.15 33.21
C SER A 286 8.96 -4.68 33.11
N GLY A 287 9.83 -5.20 32.26
CA GLY A 287 10.08 -6.65 32.13
C GLY A 287 9.02 -7.43 31.36
N VAL A 288 8.15 -6.76 30.59
CA VAL A 288 7.24 -7.41 29.64
C VAL A 288 8.06 -8.00 28.48
N SER A 289 7.79 -9.26 28.14
CA SER A 289 8.40 -9.94 27.00
C SER A 289 7.46 -9.91 25.79
N GLY A 290 8.02 -9.69 24.59
CA GLY A 290 7.28 -9.64 23.33
C GLY A 290 6.82 -8.23 22.95
N VAL A 291 6.44 -8.08 21.67
CA VAL A 291 5.91 -6.83 21.11
C VAL A 291 4.43 -7.06 20.77
N PRO A 292 3.49 -6.49 21.54
CA PRO A 292 2.07 -6.74 21.30
C PRO A 292 1.62 -6.12 19.98
N LYS A 293 0.86 -6.91 19.21
CA LYS A 293 0.16 -6.46 18.01
C LYS A 293 -0.98 -5.52 18.39
N VAL A 294 -1.00 -4.33 17.81
CA VAL A 294 -2.03 -3.31 18.07
C VAL A 294 -3.22 -3.52 17.13
N LEU A 295 -2.98 -3.60 15.82
CA LEU A 295 -4.02 -3.80 14.80
C LEU A 295 -3.58 -4.81 13.74
N GLU A 296 -4.56 -5.48 13.13
CA GLU A 296 -4.40 -6.10 11.82
C GLU A 296 -4.94 -5.12 10.76
N LEU A 297 -4.13 -4.76 9.77
CA LEU A 297 -4.49 -3.73 8.80
C LEU A 297 -5.28 -4.32 7.63
N ASN A 298 -6.44 -3.74 7.36
CA ASN A 298 -7.19 -4.00 6.14
C ASN A 298 -6.47 -3.40 4.92
N PRO A 299 -6.32 -4.18 3.84
CA PRO A 299 -5.74 -3.69 2.60
C PRO A 299 -6.71 -2.74 1.86
N LEU A 300 -6.16 -1.77 1.14
CA LEU A 300 -6.92 -0.83 0.31
C LEU A 300 -7.05 -1.26 -1.15
N GLN A 301 -7.84 -0.54 -1.93
CA GLN A 301 -7.62 -0.50 -3.37
C GLN A 301 -6.26 0.13 -3.66
N LEU A 302 -5.50 -0.42 -4.62
CA LEU A 302 -4.13 -0.03 -4.89
C LEU A 302 -3.97 1.48 -5.16
N ARG A 303 -4.85 2.07 -5.96
CA ARG A 303 -4.85 3.52 -6.23
C ARG A 303 -5.08 4.36 -4.97
N HIS A 304 -5.99 3.95 -4.10
CA HIS A 304 -6.25 4.67 -2.85
C HIS A 304 -5.04 4.63 -1.92
N LEU A 305 -4.33 3.49 -1.87
CA LEU A 305 -3.09 3.39 -1.13
C LEU A 305 -2.01 4.34 -1.68
N ILE A 306 -1.84 4.38 -3.01
CA ILE A 306 -0.85 5.27 -3.65
C ILE A 306 -1.17 6.75 -3.37
N ALA A 307 -2.45 7.14 -3.39
CA ALA A 307 -2.86 8.51 -3.04
C ALA A 307 -2.53 8.86 -1.58
N ASP A 308 -2.84 7.96 -0.63
CA ASP A 308 -2.51 8.15 0.80
C ASP A 308 -0.99 8.20 1.02
N MET A 309 -0.21 7.39 0.28
CA MET A 309 1.25 7.46 0.29
C MET A 309 1.78 8.78 -0.29
N ALA A 310 1.16 9.31 -1.34
CA ALA A 310 1.53 10.60 -1.93
C ALA A 310 1.36 11.74 -0.92
N ASP A 311 0.24 11.78 -0.19
CA ASP A 311 -0.01 12.77 0.86
C ASP A 311 1.08 12.76 1.94
N GLN A 312 1.53 11.57 2.37
CA GLN A 312 2.61 11.42 3.35
C GLN A 312 3.97 11.90 2.85
N ILE A 313 4.30 11.54 1.61
CA ILE A 313 5.57 11.94 0.99
C ILE A 313 5.57 13.45 0.74
N ALA A 314 4.47 14.00 0.23
CA ALA A 314 4.31 15.44 0.01
C ALA A 314 4.50 16.22 1.31
N TRP A 315 3.90 15.74 2.40
CA TRP A 315 4.15 16.32 3.71
C TRP A 315 5.62 16.25 4.12
N SER A 316 6.26 15.08 3.96
CA SER A 316 7.66 14.88 4.34
C SER A 316 8.60 15.83 3.60
N MET A 317 8.29 16.10 2.32
CA MET A 317 8.97 17.10 1.49
C MET A 317 8.81 18.51 2.05
N GLU A 318 7.57 18.94 2.34
CA GLU A 318 7.27 20.27 2.88
C GLU A 318 7.92 20.52 4.24
N ALA A 319 7.83 19.55 5.15
CA ALA A 319 8.38 19.64 6.51
C ALA A 319 9.90 19.81 6.53
N ARG A 320 10.57 19.42 5.44
CA ARG A 320 12.02 19.53 5.24
C ARG A 320 12.41 20.65 4.28
N GLY A 321 11.44 21.41 3.77
CA GLY A 321 11.67 22.49 2.82
C GLY A 321 12.22 22.04 1.47
N LEU A 322 12.03 20.76 1.11
CA LEU A 322 12.53 20.18 -0.13
C LEU A 322 11.71 20.69 -1.32
N LYS A 323 12.38 21.15 -2.37
CA LYS A 323 11.73 21.87 -3.49
C LYS A 323 11.62 21.07 -4.78
N LYS A 324 12.32 19.94 -4.89
CA LYS A 324 12.35 19.12 -6.10
C LYS A 324 12.47 17.64 -5.75
N LEU A 325 11.75 16.77 -6.46
CA LEU A 325 11.64 15.34 -6.15
C LEU A 325 11.77 14.48 -7.42
N GLY A 326 12.59 13.44 -7.35
CA GLY A 326 12.57 12.36 -8.34
C GLY A 326 11.81 11.16 -7.80
N VAL A 327 10.92 10.56 -8.60
CA VAL A 327 10.22 9.32 -8.22
C VAL A 327 10.80 8.16 -9.03
N MET A 328 11.35 7.17 -8.33
CA MET A 328 11.89 5.96 -8.96
C MET A 328 10.78 4.93 -9.18
N GLN A 329 11.00 4.05 -10.15
CA GLN A 329 10.10 2.92 -10.39
C GLN A 329 10.00 2.02 -9.16
N PHE A 330 8.82 1.46 -8.92
CA PHE A 330 8.64 0.47 -7.86
C PHE A 330 9.27 -0.86 -8.29
N THR A 331 10.15 -1.40 -7.45
CA THR A 331 10.86 -2.67 -7.67
C THR A 331 10.40 -3.75 -6.69
N THR A 332 10.93 -4.97 -6.78
CA THR A 332 10.81 -5.93 -5.66
C THR A 332 12.04 -5.88 -4.76
N ASP A 333 12.00 -6.65 -3.67
CA ASP A 333 13.07 -6.74 -2.67
C ASP A 333 14.18 -7.74 -3.00
N THR A 334 14.04 -8.52 -4.06
CA THR A 334 15.03 -9.56 -4.33
C THR A 334 16.32 -8.93 -4.83
N GLN A 335 17.36 -8.99 -4.00
CA GLN A 335 18.78 -8.78 -4.39
C GLN A 335 19.29 -9.84 -5.40
N PHE A 336 18.39 -10.50 -6.13
CA PHE A 336 18.62 -11.71 -6.93
C PHE A 336 17.74 -11.74 -8.20
N GLY A 337 17.44 -10.57 -8.77
CA GLY A 337 16.83 -10.44 -10.11
C GLY A 337 17.77 -10.82 -11.27
N GLU A 338 19.07 -11.00 -10.98
CA GLU A 338 20.11 -11.38 -11.92
C GLU A 338 20.03 -12.87 -12.34
N THR A 339 19.05 -13.28 -13.14
CA THR A 339 19.35 -14.23 -14.23
C THR A 339 18.33 -14.25 -15.38
N LEU A 340 17.04 -13.95 -15.17
CA LEU A 340 16.03 -13.99 -16.24
C LEU A 340 14.81 -13.06 -15.98
N GLY A 341 15.01 -11.74 -15.91
CA GLY A 341 14.03 -10.69 -16.30
C GLY A 341 12.56 -10.83 -15.88
N GLY A 342 12.30 -11.32 -14.67
CA GLY A 342 10.97 -11.72 -14.18
C GLY A 342 10.35 -10.82 -13.11
N GLU A 343 10.73 -9.53 -12.99
CA GLU A 343 10.20 -8.71 -11.90
C GLU A 343 9.03 -7.81 -12.33
N PHE A 344 7.80 -8.25 -12.01
CA PHE A 344 6.48 -7.61 -12.09
C PHE A 344 6.19 -6.65 -13.27
N GLY A 345 6.15 -7.21 -14.47
CA GLY A 345 5.44 -6.68 -15.64
C GLY A 345 5.41 -5.14 -15.79
N ALA A 346 4.22 -4.57 -15.97
CA ALA A 346 3.99 -3.13 -16.09
C ALA A 346 3.51 -2.47 -14.79
N LEU A 347 3.18 -3.25 -13.74
CA LEU A 347 2.50 -2.74 -12.54
C LEU A 347 3.37 -1.74 -11.77
N GLY A 348 4.62 -2.07 -11.46
CA GLY A 348 5.50 -1.18 -10.69
C GLY A 348 5.79 0.16 -11.38
N ARG A 349 5.79 0.16 -12.72
CA ARG A 349 5.90 1.37 -13.54
C ARG A 349 4.66 2.24 -13.43
N TRP A 350 3.48 1.63 -13.46
CA TRP A 350 2.23 2.34 -13.25
C TRP A 350 2.12 2.89 -11.82
N CYS A 351 2.51 2.12 -10.78
CA CYS A 351 2.51 2.62 -9.40
C CYS A 351 3.37 3.87 -9.22
N ALA A 352 4.55 3.92 -9.86
CA ALA A 352 5.40 5.11 -9.84
C ALA A 352 4.76 6.30 -10.56
N ALA A 353 4.18 6.08 -11.75
CA ALA A 353 3.50 7.13 -12.50
C ALA A 353 2.27 7.67 -11.76
N GLU A 354 1.47 6.79 -11.14
CA GLU A 354 0.33 7.20 -10.32
C GLU A 354 0.80 7.97 -9.08
N LEU A 355 1.90 7.55 -8.44
CA LEU A 355 2.48 8.28 -7.32
C LEU A 355 2.96 9.67 -7.74
N GLU A 356 3.63 9.80 -8.90
CA GLU A 356 4.01 11.09 -9.49
C GLU A 356 2.78 11.99 -9.67
N ASN A 357 1.73 11.48 -10.32
CA ASN A 357 0.49 12.23 -10.55
C ASN A 357 -0.12 12.72 -9.24
N LYS A 358 -0.19 11.85 -8.21
CA LYS A 358 -0.72 12.22 -6.89
C LYS A 358 0.16 13.19 -6.13
N LEU A 359 1.48 13.11 -6.29
CA LEU A 359 2.41 14.09 -5.72
C LEU A 359 2.30 15.47 -6.40
N ILE A 360 2.01 15.52 -7.71
CA ILE A 360 1.73 16.78 -8.43
C ILE A 360 0.45 17.42 -7.89
N GLU A 361 -0.58 16.62 -7.61
CA GLU A 361 -1.84 17.10 -7.03
C GLU A 361 -1.67 17.59 -5.58
N ALA A 362 -0.87 16.88 -4.78
CA ALA A 362 -0.76 17.11 -3.34
C ALA A 362 0.32 18.12 -2.91
N GLY A 363 1.36 18.32 -3.73
CA GLY A 363 2.58 19.03 -3.36
C GLY A 363 2.73 20.44 -3.94
N THR A 364 3.61 21.22 -3.33
CA THR A 364 4.07 22.54 -3.83
C THR A 364 5.50 22.52 -4.39
N PHE A 365 6.06 21.33 -4.59
CA PHE A 365 7.42 21.10 -5.09
C PHE A 365 7.41 20.63 -6.55
N GLU A 366 8.55 20.79 -7.22
CA GLU A 366 8.74 20.31 -8.59
C GLU A 366 8.96 18.79 -8.59
N ILE A 367 8.33 18.08 -9.52
CA ILE A 367 8.67 16.68 -9.80
C ILE A 367 9.55 16.66 -11.04
N VAL A 368 10.71 16.00 -10.93
CA VAL A 368 11.59 15.75 -12.06
C VAL A 368 10.84 14.88 -13.07
N ASP A 369 10.82 15.30 -14.34
CA ASP A 369 10.26 14.48 -15.40
C ASP A 369 10.90 13.09 -15.38
N SER A 370 10.07 12.04 -15.32
CA SER A 370 10.57 10.69 -15.14
C SER A 370 11.51 10.22 -16.26
N ARG A 371 11.43 10.81 -17.46
CA ARG A 371 12.36 10.51 -18.57
C ARG A 371 13.71 11.18 -18.33
N GLU A 372 13.72 12.38 -17.78
CA GLU A 372 14.95 13.09 -17.41
C GLU A 372 15.66 12.36 -16.25
N LEU A 373 14.94 12.05 -15.17
CA LEU A 373 15.48 11.33 -14.01
C LEU A 373 16.20 10.07 -14.44
N VAL A 374 15.56 9.25 -15.27
CA VAL A 374 16.16 7.98 -15.66
C VAL A 374 17.28 8.14 -16.69
N SER A 375 17.19 9.12 -17.61
CA SER A 375 18.33 9.45 -18.47
C SER A 375 19.58 9.76 -17.64
N GLN A 376 19.44 10.48 -16.53
CA GLN A 376 20.56 10.82 -15.65
C GLN A 376 21.03 9.65 -14.80
N LEU A 377 20.12 8.82 -14.26
CA LEU A 377 20.48 7.59 -13.56
C LEU A 377 21.39 6.71 -14.44
N LYS A 378 21.05 6.54 -15.72
CA LYS A 378 21.87 5.77 -16.67
C LYS A 378 23.21 6.42 -17.00
N ALA A 379 23.21 7.72 -17.29
CA ALA A 379 24.44 8.44 -17.61
C ALA A 379 25.47 8.34 -16.47
N ASN A 380 24.99 8.24 -15.23
CA ASN A 380 25.80 8.03 -14.04
C ASN A 380 26.07 6.56 -13.69
N GLN A 381 25.57 5.60 -14.48
CA GLN A 381 25.60 4.16 -14.17
C GLN A 381 25.08 3.86 -12.76
N PHE A 382 24.01 4.55 -12.38
CA PHE A 382 23.44 4.49 -11.05
C PHE A 382 22.61 3.22 -10.86
N THR A 383 22.94 2.41 -9.86
CA THR A 383 22.26 1.15 -9.53
C THR A 383 21.59 1.22 -8.15
N VAL A 384 20.68 0.30 -7.84
CA VAL A 384 19.96 0.27 -6.55
C VAL A 384 20.93 0.22 -5.37
N ASP A 385 22.01 -0.55 -5.46
CA ASP A 385 23.02 -0.67 -4.40
C ASP A 385 23.74 0.66 -4.10
N GLN A 386 23.80 1.55 -5.09
CA GLN A 386 24.37 2.88 -4.91
C GLN A 386 23.47 3.83 -4.12
N LEU A 387 22.23 3.43 -3.79
CA LEU A 387 21.39 4.17 -2.86
C LEU A 387 22.09 4.35 -1.51
N GLY A 388 22.99 3.47 -1.08
CA GLY A 388 23.77 3.65 0.14
C GLY A 388 24.96 4.61 0.03
N SER A 389 25.37 4.97 -1.19
CA SER A 389 26.61 5.70 -1.47
C SER A 389 26.40 7.21 -1.57
N ARG A 390 26.94 7.95 -0.60
CA ARG A 390 26.87 9.43 -0.58
C ARG A 390 27.44 10.05 -1.86
N ASP A 391 28.56 9.53 -2.37
CA ASP A 391 29.20 10.06 -3.59
C ASP A 391 28.35 9.81 -4.84
N ALA A 392 27.71 8.65 -4.94
CA ALA A 392 26.82 8.35 -6.06
C ALA A 392 25.57 9.24 -6.04
N LEU A 393 24.97 9.43 -4.86
CA LEU A 393 23.82 10.31 -4.69
C LEU A 393 24.16 11.78 -4.99
N ALA A 394 25.35 12.24 -4.59
CA ALA A 394 25.81 13.60 -4.89
C ALA A 394 26.01 13.83 -6.40
N ARG A 395 26.58 12.84 -7.12
CA ARG A 395 26.71 12.90 -8.59
C ARG A 395 25.34 12.94 -9.27
N LEU A 396 24.41 12.08 -8.83
CA LEU A 396 23.05 12.07 -9.36
C LEU A 396 22.36 13.42 -9.12
N SER A 397 22.45 13.95 -7.90
CA SER A 397 21.89 15.26 -7.54
C SER A 397 22.42 16.37 -8.46
N ALA A 398 23.74 16.44 -8.66
CA ALA A 398 24.37 17.42 -9.52
C ALA A 398 23.92 17.31 -10.99
N SER A 399 23.67 16.10 -11.48
CA SER A 399 23.20 15.86 -12.86
C SER A 399 21.74 16.25 -13.11
N LEU A 400 20.97 16.49 -12.05
CA LEU A 400 19.54 16.81 -12.06
C LEU A 400 19.26 18.18 -11.43
N ASP A 401 20.13 19.15 -11.70
CA ASP A 401 20.01 20.53 -11.24
C ASP A 401 19.88 20.65 -9.71
N GLY A 402 20.74 19.92 -8.99
CA GLY A 402 20.75 19.95 -7.53
C GLY A 402 19.54 19.28 -6.89
N LEU A 403 19.05 18.18 -7.49
CA LEU A 403 17.94 17.39 -6.95
C LEU A 403 18.17 17.06 -5.46
N PRO A 404 17.33 17.51 -4.53
CA PRO A 404 17.59 17.31 -3.11
C PRO A 404 17.09 15.96 -2.61
N ALA A 405 16.11 15.34 -3.28
CA ALA A 405 15.53 14.08 -2.82
C ALA A 405 14.99 13.18 -3.94
N ILE A 406 14.98 11.89 -3.65
CA ILE A 406 14.32 10.85 -4.45
C ILE A 406 13.37 10.03 -3.58
N VAL A 407 12.30 9.50 -4.19
CA VAL A 407 11.48 8.44 -3.61
C VAL A 407 11.81 7.13 -4.30
N THR A 408 12.05 6.11 -3.51
CA THR A 408 12.11 4.71 -3.94
C THR A 408 10.81 4.03 -3.56
N GLY A 409 10.33 3.10 -4.38
CA GLY A 409 9.14 2.30 -4.12
C GLY A 409 9.44 0.80 -4.23
N THR A 410 8.77 -0.01 -3.44
CA THR A 410 8.89 -1.47 -3.47
C THR A 410 7.53 -2.15 -3.36
N LEU A 411 7.39 -3.24 -4.11
CA LEU A 411 6.26 -4.17 -4.11
C LEU A 411 6.72 -5.46 -3.42
N ARG A 412 6.10 -5.81 -2.30
CA ARG A 412 6.55 -6.89 -1.40
C ARG A 412 5.39 -7.79 -0.98
N HIS A 413 5.73 -8.94 -0.39
CA HIS A 413 4.81 -9.80 0.37
C HIS A 413 3.48 -10.13 -0.34
N ARG A 414 3.51 -10.37 -1.65
CA ARG A 414 2.29 -10.72 -2.39
C ARG A 414 1.77 -12.08 -1.92
N GLN A 415 0.55 -12.11 -1.39
CA GLN A 415 -0.19 -13.31 -1.04
C GLN A 415 -1.59 -13.22 -1.64
N ASN A 416 -1.93 -14.14 -2.54
CA ASN A 416 -3.16 -14.09 -3.35
C ASN A 416 -3.30 -12.73 -4.04
N ARG A 417 -4.39 -12.01 -3.77
CA ARG A 417 -4.64 -10.66 -4.27
C ARG A 417 -4.04 -9.56 -3.39
N GLN A 418 -3.53 -9.85 -2.19
CA GLN A 418 -2.94 -8.81 -1.33
C GLN A 418 -1.46 -8.60 -1.70
N ILE A 419 -1.03 -7.34 -1.71
CA ILE A 419 0.35 -6.92 -1.94
C ILE A 419 0.70 -5.76 -1.01
N THR A 420 1.95 -5.68 -0.55
CA THR A 420 2.44 -4.57 0.26
C THR A 420 3.21 -3.59 -0.62
N LEU A 421 2.90 -2.30 -0.51
CA LEU A 421 3.69 -1.22 -1.10
C LEU A 421 4.43 -0.48 0.01
N GLN A 422 5.71 -0.21 -0.22
CA GLN A 422 6.51 0.66 0.64
C GLN A 422 7.30 1.64 -0.19
N SER A 423 7.27 2.91 0.21
CA SER A 423 8.05 3.98 -0.36
C SER A 423 8.93 4.64 0.69
N LYS A 424 10.17 4.98 0.30
CA LYS A 424 11.14 5.68 1.15
C LYS A 424 11.61 6.95 0.45
N LEU A 425 11.39 8.10 1.11
CA LEU A 425 11.90 9.40 0.70
C LEU A 425 13.32 9.57 1.22
N LYS A 426 14.26 9.81 0.33
CA LYS A 426 15.68 9.90 0.64
C LYS A 426 16.26 11.24 0.22
N GLN A 427 16.90 11.92 1.16
CA GLN A 427 17.68 13.14 0.88
C GLN A 427 19.07 12.77 0.33
N LEU A 428 19.44 13.38 -0.78
CA LEU A 428 20.65 13.02 -1.53
C LEU A 428 21.93 13.61 -0.93
N ASP A 429 21.87 14.81 -0.37
CA ASP A 429 23.02 15.58 0.14
C ASP A 429 23.61 15.01 1.45
N ILE A 430 22.71 14.59 2.36
CA ILE A 430 23.06 14.04 3.67
C ILE A 430 22.85 12.52 3.76
N ASN A 431 22.37 11.87 2.69
CA ASN A 431 22.11 10.43 2.65
C ASN A 431 21.21 9.96 3.81
N ALA A 432 20.16 10.72 4.09
CA ALA A 432 19.25 10.45 5.20
C ALA A 432 17.87 10.01 4.71
N LEU A 433 17.22 9.12 5.48
CA LEU A 433 15.80 8.82 5.31
C LEU A 433 15.01 10.03 5.79
N ALA A 434 14.26 10.62 4.87
CA ALA A 434 13.46 11.82 5.08
C ALA A 434 11.96 11.51 5.21
N GLY A 435 11.54 10.27 5.02
CA GLY A 435 10.15 9.86 5.20
C GLY A 435 9.94 8.45 4.68
N ALA A 436 8.88 7.83 5.15
CA ALA A 436 8.41 6.55 4.65
C ALA A 436 6.89 6.57 4.57
N ALA A 437 6.35 5.87 3.59
CA ALA A 437 4.92 5.67 3.45
C ALA A 437 4.67 4.29 2.86
N GLY A 438 3.66 3.58 3.34
CA GLY A 438 3.35 2.26 2.85
C GLY A 438 2.03 1.73 3.38
N GLY A 439 1.72 0.50 2.98
CA GLY A 439 0.58 -0.27 3.45
C GLY A 439 0.27 -1.44 2.52
N SER A 440 -0.80 -2.17 2.84
CA SER A 440 -1.31 -3.28 2.03
C SER A 440 -2.40 -2.82 1.06
N ALA A 441 -2.42 -3.42 -0.14
CA ALA A 441 -3.44 -3.23 -1.16
C ALA A 441 -3.96 -4.57 -1.71
N LEU A 442 -5.18 -4.56 -2.24
CA LEU A 442 -5.79 -5.66 -2.97
C LEU A 442 -5.72 -5.39 -4.46
N LEU A 443 -5.08 -6.30 -5.19
CA LEU A 443 -5.07 -6.35 -6.65
C LEU A 443 -6.43 -6.80 -7.20
N ASN A 444 -6.86 -6.15 -8.27
CA ASN A 444 -7.94 -6.60 -9.15
C ASN A 444 -7.41 -7.45 -10.32
N GLU A 445 -8.29 -7.95 -11.20
CA GLU A 445 -7.88 -8.82 -12.33
C GLU A 445 -6.95 -8.11 -13.34
N ASN A 446 -7.14 -6.82 -13.57
CA ASN A 446 -6.35 -6.03 -14.52
C ASN A 446 -5.00 -5.62 -13.92
N GLU A 447 -4.95 -5.32 -12.63
CA GLU A 447 -3.69 -5.09 -11.92
C GLU A 447 -2.86 -6.37 -11.83
N TRP A 448 -3.50 -7.54 -11.65
CA TRP A 448 -2.82 -8.84 -11.74
C TRP A 448 -2.27 -9.10 -13.15
N ALA A 449 -3.05 -8.78 -14.19
CA ALA A 449 -2.61 -8.91 -15.59
C ALA A 449 -1.43 -7.98 -15.94
N MET A 450 -1.07 -7.04 -15.07
CA MET A 450 0.12 -6.20 -15.22
C MET A 450 1.35 -6.77 -14.50
N LEU A 451 1.26 -7.93 -13.84
CA LEU A 451 2.38 -8.58 -13.15
C LEU A 451 3.36 -9.27 -14.12
N GLY A 452 3.02 -9.39 -15.41
CA GLY A 452 3.92 -9.96 -16.41
C GLY A 452 3.84 -11.47 -16.58
N TYR A 453 2.77 -12.10 -16.08
CA TYR A 453 2.48 -13.52 -16.24
C TYR A 453 1.39 -13.75 -17.28
N SER A 454 1.63 -14.67 -18.21
CA SER A 454 0.64 -15.03 -19.21
C SER A 454 -0.33 -16.06 -18.67
N ALA A 455 -1.62 -15.85 -18.88
CA ALA A 455 -2.67 -16.77 -18.44
C ALA A 455 -3.84 -16.79 -19.42
N ALA A 456 -4.53 -17.93 -19.48
CA ALA A 456 -5.76 -18.11 -20.24
C ALA A 456 -6.86 -18.64 -19.32
N LEU A 457 -8.00 -17.95 -19.27
CA LEU A 457 -9.16 -18.33 -18.47
C LEU A 457 -10.21 -18.99 -19.35
N LYS A 458 -10.71 -20.14 -18.91
CA LYS A 458 -11.91 -20.79 -19.44
C LYS A 458 -13.14 -20.28 -18.70
N ALA A 459 -14.32 -20.48 -19.29
CA ALA A 459 -15.58 -20.10 -18.66
C ALA A 459 -15.81 -20.80 -17.30
N GLU A 460 -15.28 -22.02 -17.13
CA GLU A 460 -15.35 -22.80 -15.89
C GLU A 460 -14.40 -22.31 -14.80
N ASP A 461 -13.35 -21.56 -15.16
CA ASP A 461 -12.39 -20.98 -14.21
C ASP A 461 -12.96 -19.77 -13.48
N ARG A 462 -14.05 -19.18 -13.99
CA ARG A 462 -14.70 -18.04 -13.34
C ARG A 462 -15.51 -18.52 -12.13
N PRO A 463 -15.18 -18.04 -10.92
CA PRO A 463 -15.81 -18.52 -9.70
C PRO A 463 -17.27 -18.09 -9.64
N ARG A 464 -18.13 -19.00 -9.16
CA ARG A 464 -19.51 -18.67 -8.84
C ARG A 464 -19.54 -17.86 -7.53
N PRO A 465 -20.51 -16.94 -7.37
CA PRO A 465 -20.70 -16.26 -6.09
C PRO A 465 -20.79 -17.27 -4.95
N SER A 466 -19.91 -17.14 -3.96
CA SER A 466 -19.86 -18.00 -2.77
C SER A 466 -19.95 -17.14 -1.51
N ALA A 467 -20.47 -17.71 -0.42
CA ALA A 467 -20.51 -17.04 0.88
C ALA A 467 -19.19 -17.12 1.66
N VAL A 468 -18.24 -17.95 1.21
CA VAL A 468 -17.02 -18.29 1.96
C VAL A 468 -15.85 -17.40 1.57
N GLU A 469 -15.66 -17.16 0.28
CA GLU A 469 -14.55 -16.36 -0.22
C GLU A 469 -14.99 -15.45 -1.38
N PRO A 470 -14.51 -14.19 -1.45
CA PRO A 470 -14.88 -13.28 -2.54
C PRO A 470 -14.50 -13.84 -3.92
N PRO A 471 -15.37 -13.73 -4.94
CA PRO A 471 -15.09 -14.25 -6.29
C PRO A 471 -13.77 -13.74 -6.88
N GLN A 472 -13.41 -12.48 -6.66
CA GLN A 472 -12.12 -11.95 -7.12
C GLN A 472 -10.91 -12.67 -6.50
N THR A 473 -10.99 -13.07 -5.22
CA THR A 473 -9.88 -13.79 -4.57
C THR A 473 -9.68 -15.16 -5.21
N GLN A 474 -10.77 -15.89 -5.44
CA GLN A 474 -10.74 -17.19 -6.13
C GLN A 474 -10.22 -17.05 -7.57
N LEU A 475 -10.63 -15.98 -8.28
CA LEU A 475 -10.18 -15.72 -9.64
C LEU A 475 -8.67 -15.42 -9.70
N ILE A 476 -8.15 -14.57 -8.80
CA ILE A 476 -6.71 -14.29 -8.73
C ILE A 476 -5.92 -15.55 -8.37
N ALA A 477 -6.41 -16.36 -7.42
CA ALA A 477 -5.76 -17.64 -7.10
C ALA A 477 -5.72 -18.59 -8.32
N LYS A 478 -6.78 -18.60 -9.13
CA LYS A 478 -6.82 -19.38 -10.37
C LYS A 478 -5.85 -18.83 -11.42
N LEU A 479 -5.73 -17.51 -11.54
CA LEU A 479 -4.76 -16.86 -12.41
C LEU A 479 -3.31 -17.18 -11.97
N ASP A 480 -3.04 -17.22 -10.67
CA ASP A 480 -1.74 -17.64 -10.13
C ASP A 480 -1.42 -19.10 -10.46
N GLU A 481 -2.40 -20.01 -10.42
CA GLU A 481 -2.24 -21.39 -10.89
C GLU A 481 -1.91 -21.43 -12.38
N GLN A 482 -2.65 -20.69 -13.22
CA GLN A 482 -2.39 -20.62 -14.66
C GLN A 482 -1.02 -20.01 -15.00
N ALA A 483 -0.52 -19.08 -14.19
CA ALA A 483 0.81 -18.49 -14.37
C ALA A 483 1.96 -19.49 -14.15
N GLN A 484 1.71 -20.62 -13.47
CA GLN A 484 2.69 -21.69 -13.30
C GLN A 484 2.71 -22.67 -14.49
N GLU A 485 1.70 -22.61 -15.35
CA GLU A 485 1.59 -23.44 -16.55
C GLU A 485 2.41 -22.88 -17.73
N ALA A 486 2.54 -23.69 -18.77
CA ALA A 486 3.20 -23.27 -20.01
C ALA A 486 2.51 -22.03 -20.62
N HIS A 487 3.31 -21.14 -21.22
CA HIS A 487 2.81 -19.93 -21.86
C HIS A 487 1.67 -20.26 -22.86
N PRO A 488 0.51 -19.57 -22.85
CA PRO A 488 -0.66 -19.93 -23.68
C PRO A 488 -0.39 -20.01 -25.19
N LEU A 489 0.44 -19.12 -25.75
CA LEU A 489 0.86 -19.19 -27.17
C LEU A 489 1.60 -20.48 -27.57
N SER A 490 2.05 -21.30 -26.62
CA SER A 490 2.67 -22.60 -26.92
C SER A 490 1.62 -23.67 -27.27
N ASP A 491 0.36 -23.46 -26.91
CA ASP A 491 -0.77 -24.32 -27.26
C ASP A 491 -1.33 -23.94 -28.64
N PRO A 492 -1.23 -24.81 -29.66
CA PRO A 492 -1.78 -24.54 -30.99
C PRO A 492 -3.31 -24.34 -31.03
N SER A 493 -4.02 -24.78 -30.00
CA SER A 493 -5.48 -24.64 -29.87
C SER A 493 -5.92 -23.32 -29.23
N PHE A 494 -4.97 -22.55 -28.68
CA PHE A 494 -5.26 -21.26 -28.05
C PHE A 494 -5.86 -20.27 -29.08
N PRO A 495 -7.00 -19.62 -28.77
CA PRO A 495 -7.79 -18.90 -29.77
C PRO A 495 -7.16 -17.59 -30.29
N TYR A 496 -6.08 -17.13 -29.67
CA TYR A 496 -5.40 -15.87 -29.98
C TYR A 496 -3.95 -16.13 -30.38
N ARG A 497 -3.53 -15.67 -31.55
CA ARG A 497 -2.11 -15.68 -31.93
C ARG A 497 -1.57 -14.26 -31.89
N VAL A 498 -0.57 -14.02 -31.04
CA VAL A 498 0.15 -12.75 -30.94
C VAL A 498 1.59 -12.99 -31.37
N SER A 499 2.06 -12.25 -32.38
CA SER A 499 3.35 -12.48 -33.01
C SER A 499 4.03 -11.16 -33.36
N ILE A 500 5.36 -11.14 -33.26
CA ILE A 500 6.15 -9.96 -33.62
C ILE A 500 6.65 -10.12 -35.05
N HIS A 501 6.46 -9.10 -35.88
CA HIS A 501 6.91 -9.09 -37.27
C HIS A 501 7.95 -8.01 -37.52
N VAL A 502 9.11 -8.37 -38.05
CA VAL A 502 10.17 -7.45 -38.48
C VAL A 502 10.27 -7.52 -40.00
N ASN A 503 10.20 -6.37 -40.68
CA ASN A 503 10.19 -6.29 -42.14
C ASN A 503 9.12 -7.17 -42.81
N GLY A 504 7.96 -7.33 -42.15
CA GLY A 504 6.84 -8.14 -42.62
C GLY A 504 6.95 -9.64 -42.36
N GLN A 505 8.11 -10.13 -41.90
CA GLN A 505 8.31 -11.53 -41.53
C GLN A 505 8.17 -11.72 -40.03
N GLU A 506 7.55 -12.83 -39.62
CA GLU A 506 7.45 -13.19 -38.21
C GLU A 506 8.85 -13.46 -37.63
N ARG A 507 9.13 -12.86 -36.48
CA ARG A 507 10.34 -13.14 -35.69
C ARG A 507 9.98 -14.22 -34.66
N PRO A 508 10.49 -15.45 -34.78
CA PRO A 508 10.22 -16.50 -33.80
C PRO A 508 10.87 -16.15 -32.46
N GLY A 509 10.20 -16.49 -31.36
CA GLY A 509 10.73 -16.44 -30.01
C GLY A 509 10.99 -17.83 -29.42
N VAL A 510 11.44 -17.85 -28.18
CA VAL A 510 11.71 -19.05 -27.38
C VAL A 510 10.81 -19.04 -26.15
N PHE A 511 10.19 -20.17 -25.86
CA PHE A 511 9.43 -20.38 -24.64
C PHE A 511 10.34 -20.87 -23.51
N ARG A 512 10.19 -20.31 -22.32
CA ARG A 512 10.84 -20.74 -21.08
C ARG A 512 9.79 -20.75 -19.97
N GLY A 513 9.14 -21.90 -19.76
CA GLY A 513 7.99 -21.99 -18.85
C GLY A 513 6.85 -21.09 -19.30
N ASN A 514 6.49 -20.11 -18.46
CA ASN A 514 5.46 -19.11 -18.75
C ASN A 514 6.00 -17.90 -19.53
N ASP A 515 7.32 -17.78 -19.76
CA ASP A 515 7.89 -16.69 -20.55
C ASP A 515 7.94 -17.03 -22.06
N TYR A 516 7.66 -16.01 -22.89
CA TYR A 516 7.91 -16.05 -24.33
C TYR A 516 8.82 -14.89 -24.72
N ILE A 517 10.05 -15.19 -25.10
CA ILE A 517 11.12 -14.21 -25.37
C ILE A 517 11.37 -14.15 -26.87
N VAL A 518 11.17 -12.98 -27.48
CA VAL A 518 11.43 -12.72 -28.89
C VAL A 518 12.72 -11.91 -29.05
N PRO A 519 13.75 -12.44 -29.74
CA PRO A 519 14.99 -11.71 -29.99
C PRO A 519 14.76 -10.57 -30.99
N LEU A 520 14.92 -9.33 -30.53
CA LEU A 520 14.82 -8.13 -31.34
C LEU A 520 16.06 -7.27 -31.16
N ARG A 521 16.70 -6.90 -32.27
CA ARG A 521 17.91 -6.09 -32.23
C ARG A 521 17.58 -4.61 -32.09
N LYS A 522 18.50 -3.88 -31.49
CA LYS A 522 18.49 -2.41 -31.51
C LYS A 522 18.20 -1.86 -32.92
N ASN A 523 17.31 -0.89 -32.98
CA ASN A 523 16.81 -0.18 -34.16
C ASN A 523 15.91 -1.00 -35.11
N GLU A 524 15.56 -2.25 -34.78
CA GLU A 524 14.60 -3.01 -35.58
C GLU A 524 13.20 -2.40 -35.50
N VAL A 525 12.59 -2.15 -36.66
CA VAL A 525 11.19 -1.73 -36.75
C VAL A 525 10.31 -2.97 -36.81
N TYR A 526 9.38 -3.09 -35.87
CA TYR A 526 8.47 -4.21 -35.77
C TYR A 526 6.99 -3.80 -35.81
N ALA A 527 6.15 -4.79 -36.02
CA ALA A 527 4.71 -4.72 -35.89
C ALA A 527 4.23 -5.87 -35.02
N ILE A 528 3.13 -5.66 -34.29
CA ILE A 528 2.50 -6.70 -33.48
C ILE A 528 1.34 -7.23 -34.31
N ARG A 529 1.45 -8.46 -34.81
CA ARG A 529 0.39 -9.13 -35.54
C ARG A 529 -0.45 -9.96 -34.59
N ILE A 530 -1.76 -9.77 -34.70
CA ILE A 530 -2.77 -10.40 -33.85
C ILE A 530 -3.72 -11.14 -34.77
N GLN A 531 -3.91 -12.43 -34.53
CA GLN A 531 -4.81 -13.25 -35.32
C GLN A 531 -5.81 -13.94 -34.40
N LEU A 532 -7.09 -13.82 -34.73
CA LEU A 532 -8.15 -14.58 -34.07
C LEU A 532 -8.37 -15.89 -34.82
N LEU A 533 -8.31 -17.01 -34.10
CA LEU A 533 -8.62 -18.33 -34.65
C LEU A 533 -10.09 -18.73 -34.42
N GLY A 534 -10.79 -18.03 -33.52
CA GLY A 534 -12.21 -18.20 -33.24
C GLY A 534 -13.14 -17.32 -34.10
N GLN A 535 -14.47 -17.50 -33.93
CA GLN A 535 -15.49 -16.79 -34.72
C GLN A 535 -16.14 -15.59 -34.00
N GLY A 536 -15.80 -15.31 -32.74
CA GLY A 536 -16.41 -14.25 -31.94
C GLY A 536 -15.61 -12.95 -31.94
N ALA A 537 -16.31 -11.81 -31.91
CA ALA A 537 -15.67 -10.53 -31.62
C ALA A 537 -15.03 -10.55 -30.22
N THR A 538 -13.85 -9.94 -30.10
CA THR A 538 -13.08 -9.87 -28.85
C THR A 538 -12.62 -8.44 -28.60
N TYR A 539 -12.73 -7.96 -27.36
CA TYR A 539 -12.15 -6.68 -26.97
C TYR A 539 -10.70 -6.91 -26.52
N MET A 540 -9.76 -6.07 -26.94
CA MET A 540 -8.36 -6.25 -26.62
C MET A 540 -7.70 -4.95 -26.20
N ARG A 541 -6.96 -4.98 -25.09
CA ARG A 541 -6.06 -3.91 -24.66
C ARG A 541 -4.63 -4.33 -24.93
N LEU A 542 -3.82 -3.39 -25.42
CA LEU A 542 -2.43 -3.65 -25.76
C LEU A 542 -1.55 -2.55 -25.19
N LEU A 543 -0.65 -2.96 -24.29
CA LEU A 543 0.40 -2.12 -23.75
C LEU A 543 1.75 -2.55 -24.33
N VAL A 544 2.57 -1.58 -24.72
CA VAL A 544 3.97 -1.80 -25.05
C VAL A 544 4.78 -1.09 -23.98
N ASP A 545 5.39 -1.90 -23.11
CA ASP A 545 6.16 -1.47 -21.96
C ASP A 545 5.36 -0.59 -20.99
N GLY A 546 4.12 -1.00 -20.73
CA GLY A 546 3.17 -0.26 -19.89
C GLY A 546 2.57 0.98 -20.55
N LEU A 547 2.95 1.31 -21.78
CA LEU A 547 2.39 2.44 -22.53
C LEU A 547 1.19 1.99 -23.36
N ASN A 548 0.10 2.75 -23.30
CA ASN A 548 -1.06 2.49 -24.15
C ASN A 548 -0.69 2.65 -25.64
N THR A 549 -1.10 1.69 -26.47
CA THR A 549 -0.85 1.73 -27.92
C THR A 549 -1.84 2.60 -28.70
N LEU A 550 -2.90 3.06 -28.04
CA LEU A 550 -3.90 3.97 -28.59
C LEU A 550 -3.72 5.39 -28.01
N PRO A 551 -3.82 6.46 -28.83
CA PRO A 551 -3.83 7.83 -28.34
C PRO A 551 -5.05 8.10 -27.46
N GLU A 552 -4.90 8.99 -26.49
CA GLU A 552 -5.96 9.45 -25.60
C GLU A 552 -6.29 10.91 -25.90
N LYS A 553 -7.58 11.23 -25.96
CA LYS A 553 -8.03 12.59 -26.18
C LYS A 553 -8.21 13.24 -24.81
N SER A 554 -7.44 14.28 -24.54
CA SER A 554 -7.55 15.12 -23.35
C SER A 554 -8.14 16.48 -23.75
N MET A 555 -8.80 17.14 -22.80
CA MET A 555 -9.37 18.47 -22.96
C MET A 555 -8.60 19.43 -22.07
N GLU A 556 -7.53 20.00 -22.60
CA GLU A 556 -6.75 21.00 -21.88
C GLU A 556 -7.17 22.40 -22.32
N LYS A 557 -7.67 23.20 -21.37
CA LYS A 557 -8.02 24.62 -21.59
C LYS A 557 -8.97 24.87 -22.78
N GLY A 558 -9.89 23.94 -23.04
CA GLY A 558 -10.86 24.03 -24.13
C GLY A 558 -10.31 23.66 -25.51
N ILE A 559 -9.10 23.10 -25.58
CA ILE A 559 -8.49 22.57 -26.80
C ILE A 559 -8.42 21.05 -26.67
N ASP A 560 -8.87 20.38 -27.72
CA ASP A 560 -8.67 18.94 -27.87
C ASP A 560 -7.18 18.64 -28.06
N THR A 561 -6.54 18.09 -27.03
CA THR A 561 -5.16 17.60 -27.06
C THR A 561 -5.17 16.08 -27.17
N PHE A 562 -4.20 15.52 -27.88
CA PHE A 562 -4.02 14.07 -27.94
C PHE A 562 -2.77 13.70 -27.16
N GLU A 563 -2.97 13.01 -26.05
CA GLU A 563 -1.90 12.39 -25.30
C GLU A 563 -1.48 11.10 -26.00
N VAL A 564 -0.17 10.97 -26.23
CA VAL A 564 0.40 9.82 -26.94
C VAL A 564 1.10 8.94 -25.92
N ALA A 565 0.72 7.66 -25.90
CA ALA A 565 1.38 6.63 -25.12
C ALA A 565 1.49 6.93 -23.61
N PRO A 566 0.39 7.30 -22.93
CA PRO A 566 0.42 7.44 -21.48
C PRO A 566 0.73 6.09 -20.81
N ILE A 567 1.38 6.15 -19.64
CA ILE A 567 1.48 4.99 -18.74
C ILE A 567 0.13 4.87 -18.04
N VAL A 568 -0.52 3.72 -18.21
CA VAL A 568 -1.89 3.52 -17.73
C VAL A 568 -2.04 2.16 -17.06
N ASN A 569 -2.99 2.07 -16.15
CA ASN A 569 -3.51 0.79 -15.70
C ASN A 569 -4.24 0.12 -16.87
N LEU A 570 -4.26 -1.22 -16.94
CA LEU A 570 -5.10 -1.92 -17.88
C LEU A 570 -6.58 -1.52 -17.75
N ASP A 571 -7.07 -1.19 -16.56
CA ASP A 571 -8.43 -0.65 -16.33
C ASP A 571 -8.71 0.63 -17.14
N GLU A 572 -7.70 1.47 -17.31
CA GLU A 572 -7.78 2.78 -17.96
C GLU A 572 -7.45 2.70 -19.46
N ALA A 573 -6.67 1.69 -19.86
CA ALA A 573 -6.21 1.54 -21.22
C ALA A 573 -7.37 1.47 -22.22
N ARG A 574 -7.28 2.27 -23.28
CA ARG A 574 -8.16 2.12 -24.44
C ARG A 574 -7.87 0.80 -25.15
N GLY A 575 -8.92 0.19 -25.71
CA GLY A 575 -8.82 -1.08 -26.41
C GLY A 575 -9.39 -1.05 -27.83
N TRP A 576 -9.13 -2.14 -28.52
CA TRP A 576 -9.54 -2.46 -29.88
C TRP A 576 -10.67 -3.49 -29.85
N ILE A 577 -11.57 -3.44 -30.83
CA ILE A 577 -12.50 -4.54 -31.08
C ILE A 577 -11.98 -5.33 -32.28
N LEU A 578 -11.67 -6.59 -32.04
CA LEU A 578 -11.23 -7.54 -33.04
C LEU A 578 -12.45 -8.37 -33.46
N ASP A 579 -13.01 -8.09 -34.63
CA ASP A 579 -14.22 -8.76 -35.13
C ASP A 579 -13.93 -9.52 -36.44
N PRO A 580 -13.84 -10.86 -36.41
CA PRO A 580 -13.55 -11.64 -37.61
C PRO A 580 -14.65 -11.57 -38.67
N ALA A 581 -15.87 -11.14 -38.30
CA ALA A 581 -16.98 -10.98 -39.25
C ALA A 581 -16.77 -9.84 -40.25
N THR A 582 -15.85 -8.90 -39.98
CA THR A 582 -15.55 -7.78 -40.89
C THR A 582 -14.54 -8.12 -41.99
N SER A 583 -14.42 -9.40 -42.37
CA SER A 583 -13.53 -9.94 -43.42
C SER A 583 -12.02 -9.95 -43.10
N GLN A 584 -11.63 -9.63 -41.87
CA GLN A 584 -10.24 -9.69 -41.41
C GLN A 584 -10.15 -10.60 -40.18
N SER A 585 -9.33 -11.64 -40.22
CA SER A 585 -8.98 -12.46 -39.05
C SER A 585 -7.58 -12.16 -38.52
N VAL A 586 -6.86 -11.25 -39.20
CA VAL A 586 -5.49 -10.85 -38.89
C VAL A 586 -5.43 -9.33 -38.85
N TRP A 587 -4.91 -8.84 -37.75
CA TRP A 587 -4.72 -7.45 -37.42
C TRP A 587 -3.25 -7.18 -37.23
N GLU A 588 -2.80 -5.96 -37.53
CA GLU A 588 -1.41 -5.59 -37.38
C GLU A 588 -1.33 -4.22 -36.74
N VAL A 589 -0.89 -4.20 -35.49
CA VAL A 589 -0.69 -2.96 -34.74
C VAL A 589 0.70 -2.43 -35.05
N ARG A 590 0.77 -1.16 -35.43
CA ARG A 590 1.97 -0.38 -35.74
C ARG A 590 1.78 1.02 -35.12
N GLY A 591 2.40 1.36 -33.99
CA GLY A 591 2.28 2.68 -33.33
C GLY A 591 3.64 3.20 -32.84
N PHE A 592 3.98 4.49 -32.78
CA PHE A 592 3.35 5.69 -32.17
C PHE A 592 3.15 6.89 -33.14
N VAL A 593 2.26 7.86 -32.82
CA VAL A 593 2.13 9.15 -33.54
C VAL A 593 3.17 10.17 -33.03
N THR A 594 3.95 10.78 -33.93
CA THR A 594 4.84 11.92 -33.60
C THR A 594 4.29 13.21 -34.17
N GLU A 595 3.50 13.94 -33.36
CA GLU A 595 3.34 15.41 -33.28
C GLU A 595 1.93 15.80 -32.83
N VAL A 596 1.88 16.74 -31.88
CA VAL A 596 0.73 17.62 -31.65
C VAL A 596 0.96 18.84 -32.54
N GLY A 597 0.31 18.91 -33.71
CA GLY A 597 0.52 19.98 -34.71
C GLY A 597 0.53 19.45 -36.15
N ALA A 598 0.29 20.33 -37.13
CA ALA A 598 -0.30 20.09 -38.45
C ALA A 598 0.37 19.07 -39.43
N ALA A 599 1.35 18.25 -39.03
CA ALA A 599 2.02 17.31 -39.96
C ALA A 599 2.44 15.94 -39.34
N GLY A 600 1.74 15.45 -38.33
CA GLY A 600 2.12 14.25 -37.56
C GLY A 600 2.39 12.98 -38.39
N LYS A 601 3.59 12.41 -38.22
CA LYS A 601 3.99 11.12 -38.79
C LYS A 601 3.83 9.99 -37.78
N LEU A 602 3.22 8.88 -38.18
CA LEU A 602 3.21 7.66 -37.39
C LEU A 602 4.59 6.97 -37.50
N ARG A 603 5.31 6.86 -36.38
CA ARG A 603 6.41 5.92 -36.24
C ARG A 603 5.81 4.52 -36.03
N ARG A 604 6.44 3.51 -36.62
CA ARG A 604 6.13 2.12 -36.29
C ARG A 604 6.78 1.78 -34.95
N PHE A 605 6.44 0.64 -34.35
CA PHE A 605 7.16 0.22 -33.15
C PHE A 605 8.62 0.00 -33.53
N VAL A 606 9.54 0.67 -32.84
CA VAL A 606 10.97 0.54 -33.08
C VAL A 606 11.58 0.01 -31.81
N VAL A 607 12.14 -1.20 -31.88
CA VAL A 607 13.12 -1.64 -30.88
C VAL A 607 14.28 -0.70 -31.05
N VAL A 608 14.65 0.02 -30.02
CA VAL A 608 15.84 0.85 -29.97
C VAL A 608 16.61 0.39 -28.75
N ASP A 609 17.75 1.01 -28.45
CA ASP A 609 18.50 0.58 -27.27
C ASP A 609 17.60 0.61 -26.04
N ASP A 610 17.96 -0.24 -25.10
CA ASP A 610 17.51 -0.18 -23.72
C ASP A 610 17.57 1.21 -23.09
N ASN A 611 18.26 2.22 -23.63
CA ASN A 611 18.26 3.60 -23.14
C ASN A 611 17.43 4.57 -24.00
N LEU A 612 16.99 4.14 -25.18
CA LEU A 612 16.28 4.95 -26.16
C LEU A 612 14.83 4.50 -26.38
N SER A 613 14.47 3.27 -25.99
CA SER A 613 13.10 2.78 -26.15
C SER A 613 12.17 3.67 -25.36
N LEU A 614 10.97 3.94 -25.88
CA LEU A 614 9.96 4.69 -25.12
C LEU A 614 9.72 4.04 -23.74
N ALA A 615 9.92 2.72 -23.69
CA ALA A 615 10.00 1.85 -22.53
C ALA A 615 11.26 1.95 -21.67
N ALA A 616 12.40 2.18 -22.31
CA ALA A 616 13.73 1.89 -21.79
C ALA A 616 14.58 3.18 -21.66
N ARG A 617 14.01 4.35 -21.95
CA ARG A 617 14.37 5.59 -21.24
C ARG A 617 14.16 5.50 -19.70
N LYS A 618 14.02 4.28 -19.11
CA LYS A 618 13.61 3.91 -17.74
C LYS A 618 14.41 2.78 -17.03
N ASN A 619 15.72 2.53 -17.24
CA ASN A 619 16.41 1.46 -16.46
C ASN A 619 16.68 1.85 -14.99
N PHE A 620 15.63 1.66 -14.19
CA PHE A 620 15.69 0.96 -12.91
C PHE A 620 14.88 -0.35 -12.97
N THR A 621 15.02 -1.09 -14.08
CA THR A 621 14.65 -2.50 -14.14
C THR A 621 15.63 -3.23 -15.05
N GLU A 622 16.16 -4.35 -14.58
CA GLU A 622 16.90 -5.35 -15.36
C GLU A 622 15.99 -6.13 -16.33
N ASN A 623 14.86 -5.53 -16.72
CA ASN A 623 13.78 -6.24 -17.39
C ASN A 623 13.82 -6.01 -18.89
N LEU A 624 13.80 -7.14 -19.59
CA LEU A 624 13.42 -7.32 -20.98
C LEU A 624 12.22 -6.42 -21.32
N GLY A 625 12.22 -5.81 -22.51
CA GLY A 625 11.05 -5.10 -23.03
C GLY A 625 9.81 -6.00 -23.02
N LEU A 626 8.63 -5.45 -22.78
CA LEU A 626 7.42 -6.20 -22.48
C LEU A 626 6.23 -5.72 -23.30
N ILE A 627 5.65 -6.62 -24.08
CA ILE A 627 4.34 -6.42 -24.72
C ILE A 627 3.30 -7.13 -23.87
N THR A 628 2.21 -6.44 -23.51
CA THR A 628 1.07 -6.99 -22.77
C THR A 628 -0.18 -6.89 -23.62
N ALA A 629 -0.72 -8.03 -24.07
CA ALA A 629 -1.97 -8.12 -24.80
C ALA A 629 -3.03 -8.81 -23.93
N ALA A 630 -4.01 -8.04 -23.45
CA ALA A 630 -5.12 -8.54 -22.64
C ALA A 630 -6.40 -8.62 -23.49
N PHE A 631 -7.04 -9.79 -23.49
CA PHE A 631 -8.24 -10.09 -24.27
C PHE A 631 -9.44 -10.24 -23.34
N TYR A 632 -10.56 -9.64 -23.71
CA TYR A 632 -11.79 -9.58 -22.93
C TYR A 632 -13.00 -9.96 -23.78
N SER A 633 -14.03 -10.48 -23.12
CA SER A 633 -15.35 -10.60 -23.73
C SER A 633 -15.91 -9.20 -24.05
N PRO A 634 -16.60 -8.99 -25.18
CA PRO A 634 -17.23 -7.70 -25.47
C PRO A 634 -18.55 -7.55 -24.71
N VAL A 635 -18.77 -6.42 -24.03
CA VAL A 635 -20.08 -6.09 -23.45
C VAL A 635 -20.98 -5.50 -24.54
N ASN A 636 -22.00 -6.24 -24.97
CA ASN A 636 -23.05 -5.68 -25.83
C ASN A 636 -23.94 -4.77 -24.97
N SER A 637 -23.85 -3.44 -25.14
CA SER A 637 -24.78 -2.47 -24.56
C SER A 637 -26.17 -2.65 -25.17
N ARG A 638 -26.94 -3.59 -24.64
CA ARG A 638 -28.38 -3.70 -24.92
C ARG A 638 -29.12 -2.60 -24.16
N SER A 639 -29.13 -1.38 -24.71
CA SER A 639 -30.20 -0.38 -24.66
C SER A 639 -29.62 1.04 -24.76
N GLY A 640 -29.66 1.63 -25.96
CA GLY A 640 -29.29 3.02 -26.15
C GLY A 640 -29.13 3.32 -27.63
N THR A 641 -30.18 3.84 -28.26
CA THR A 641 -30.10 4.42 -29.61
C THR A 641 -29.19 5.64 -29.57
N GLY A 642 -27.91 5.45 -29.88
CA GLY A 642 -26.93 6.50 -30.04
C GLY A 642 -25.85 6.03 -31.00
N VAL A 643 -25.84 6.59 -32.21
CA VAL A 643 -24.78 6.36 -33.20
C VAL A 643 -23.52 7.01 -32.65
N GLU A 644 -22.46 6.24 -32.40
CA GLU A 644 -21.16 6.81 -32.02
C GLU A 644 -20.12 6.70 -33.14
N ALA A 645 -19.28 7.75 -33.21
CA ALA A 645 -18.21 7.91 -34.18
C ALA A 645 -17.22 6.74 -34.14
N VAL A 646 -17.04 6.11 -35.30
CA VAL A 646 -16.01 5.10 -35.54
C VAL A 646 -14.75 5.85 -35.99
N GLU A 647 -13.71 5.86 -35.16
CA GLU A 647 -12.37 6.16 -35.67
C GLU A 647 -11.87 4.92 -36.39
N THR A 648 -11.73 5.04 -37.71
CA THR A 648 -11.24 3.98 -38.58
C THR A 648 -9.76 4.18 -38.81
N SER A 649 -8.94 3.20 -38.42
CA SER A 649 -7.68 2.93 -39.11
C SER A 649 -7.93 1.79 -40.08
N GLU A 650 -7.18 1.69 -41.18
CA GLU A 650 -7.49 0.82 -42.34
C GLU A 650 -7.81 -0.65 -42.01
N ASN A 651 -7.48 -1.16 -40.81
CA ASN A 651 -7.72 -2.53 -40.37
C ASN A 651 -8.41 -2.69 -38.99
N PHE A 652 -8.80 -1.61 -38.29
CA PHE A 652 -9.40 -1.73 -36.95
C PHE A 652 -10.61 -0.81 -36.78
N GLN A 653 -11.66 -1.34 -36.15
CA GLN A 653 -12.81 -0.54 -35.72
C GLN A 653 -12.67 -0.18 -34.25
N GLN A 654 -12.44 1.11 -33.96
CA GLN A 654 -12.66 1.64 -32.63
C GLN A 654 -14.13 2.06 -32.52
N ARG A 655 -14.98 1.17 -31.99
CA ARG A 655 -16.35 1.57 -31.63
C ARG A 655 -16.31 2.21 -30.27
N ARG A 656 -16.76 3.47 -30.17
CA ARG A 656 -17.14 4.04 -28.88
C ARG A 656 -18.35 3.24 -28.35
N GLY A 657 -18.45 3.10 -27.02
CA GLY A 657 -19.63 2.51 -26.36
C GLY A 657 -19.61 1.00 -26.10
N VAL A 658 -18.55 0.27 -26.48
CA VAL A 658 -18.34 -1.13 -26.09
C VAL A 658 -17.28 -1.18 -24.99
N ALA A 659 -17.69 -1.56 -23.79
CA ALA A 659 -16.79 -1.75 -22.66
C ALA A 659 -16.19 -3.16 -22.67
N PRO A 660 -14.97 -3.35 -22.12
CA PRO A 660 -14.46 -4.69 -21.83
C PRO A 660 -15.38 -5.36 -20.80
N GLY A 661 -15.71 -6.62 -21.06
CA GLY A 661 -16.34 -7.51 -20.08
C GLY A 661 -15.26 -8.28 -19.32
N ASP A 662 -15.54 -9.54 -19.06
CA ASP A 662 -14.63 -10.48 -18.41
C ASP A 662 -13.29 -10.65 -19.15
N LEU A 663 -12.15 -10.54 -18.45
CA LEU A 663 -10.84 -10.98 -18.93
C LEU A 663 -10.86 -12.46 -19.33
N LEU A 664 -10.45 -12.74 -20.57
CA LEU A 664 -10.36 -14.08 -21.16
C LEU A 664 -8.93 -14.60 -21.15
N SER A 665 -7.96 -13.74 -21.42
CA SER A 665 -6.54 -14.11 -21.35
C SER A 665 -5.67 -12.86 -21.31
N VAL A 666 -4.47 -13.01 -20.78
CA VAL A 666 -3.39 -12.02 -20.91
C VAL A 666 -2.15 -12.72 -21.44
N ILE A 667 -1.54 -12.10 -22.45
CA ILE A 667 -0.33 -12.57 -23.12
C ILE A 667 0.78 -11.56 -22.95
N HIS A 668 1.88 -12.00 -22.37
CA HIS A 668 3.11 -11.25 -22.26
C HIS A 668 4.16 -11.78 -23.24
N ILE A 669 4.69 -10.89 -24.08
CA ILE A 669 5.84 -11.19 -24.94
C ILE A 669 7.00 -10.33 -24.48
N ARG A 670 8.06 -10.97 -24.02
CA ARG A 670 9.31 -10.30 -23.67
C ARG A 670 10.17 -10.14 -24.92
N TYR A 671 10.90 -9.04 -25.03
CA TYR A 671 11.83 -8.82 -26.12
C TYR A 671 13.12 -8.19 -25.62
N THR A 672 14.24 -8.59 -26.21
CA THR A 672 15.58 -8.16 -25.81
C THR A 672 16.55 -8.35 -26.97
N ASP A 673 17.71 -7.71 -26.88
CA ASP A 673 18.80 -7.94 -27.81
C ASP A 673 19.29 -9.39 -27.71
N PRO A 674 19.52 -10.08 -28.84
CA PRO A 674 20.05 -11.44 -28.84
C PRO A 674 21.32 -11.64 -27.99
N SER A 675 22.15 -10.59 -27.85
CA SER A 675 23.39 -10.65 -27.06
C SER A 675 23.16 -10.70 -25.55
N GLU A 676 21.97 -10.36 -25.08
CA GLU A 676 21.58 -10.40 -23.67
C GLU A 676 20.89 -11.72 -23.29
N ILE A 677 20.55 -12.57 -24.27
CA ILE A 677 20.03 -13.90 -24.03
C ILE A 677 21.23 -14.81 -23.72
N PRO A 678 21.32 -15.40 -22.51
CA PRO A 678 22.45 -16.27 -22.18
C PRO A 678 22.56 -17.43 -23.17
N ASP A 679 23.73 -17.58 -23.79
CA ASP A 679 24.02 -18.66 -24.72
C ASP A 679 23.87 -20.03 -24.02
N GLY A 680 22.93 -20.85 -24.50
CA GLY A 680 22.86 -22.27 -24.21
C GLY A 680 22.39 -22.66 -22.80
N GLN A 681 21.08 -22.55 -22.56
CA GLN A 681 20.29 -23.50 -21.75
C GLN A 681 18.89 -23.65 -22.34
#